data_AF-A0A371E7U9-F1
#
_entry.id   AF-A0A371E7U9-F1
#
_cell.length_a   1.000
_cell.length_b   1.000
_cell.length_c   1.000
_cell.angle_alpha   90.00
_cell.angle_beta   90.00
_cell.angle_gamma   90.00
#
_symmetry.space_group_name_H-M   'P 1'
#
loop_
_entity.id
_entity.type
_entity.pdbx_description
1 polymer ?
#
loop_
_entity_poly.entity_id
_entity_poly.type
_entity_poly.pdbx_seq_one_letter_code
_entity_poly.pdbx_strand_id
1 'polypeptide(L)'
;RILGLFRLAPSNKRKIHILKDVSGIVKPSRMTLLLGPPGAGKTTFLLALAGKLDHDLKVSGRITYCGHELNEFVAKKTCAYIGQHDIHYGEMTVRETLDFSGRCLGVGTRYEMLEELLRREKQSGIKPDPEIDAFMKATAISGQKTNLQTDYVLKILGLDICVDTMVGDNMRRGVSGGQKKRVTTGEMLVGPAKALFMDEISTGLDSSTTFQICKFMKQMVHINDDTMVISLLQPAPETYELFDDIILLSEGQIVYQGPRENVLDFFENKGFKCPARKGVADFLQEVTSKKDQQQYWFRRDEPYRYVSVPEFAESFHSFYIGERHATELKVPYDKSQTHRAALVKDKYGISNWELLKACFAREWLLMKRDLFVYVYRIVQLTILSILAFTLFLRTEMPVGNVQDGNKFFGALFFSLMNIMFNGFSEQAMIVSRLPVFYKQRDFMFYPAWAFALPIWVLRIPISFLESGIWVVLTYYTIGFAPSASSLQRKFQNSHPSFYFIRFFRQFLALFCVHQMSISLFRLVGAIGRTHVVSNIVSGLSYQLIFLLGGFVVSKDAIKPWMIWGYYISPMMYGQNAIVINEFLDERWSKPNTDSRFDAPTVGKVLLKSRGFYTENYWFWICIGALFGFIFLFNLLSIIALTYLNAIGDAKAFITDEDDKKNENSISEHVTEGIDMALMQVRNASHQEHRSGMVLPFQPLSLAFNHVDYYVDMPAEMKSQGINEDRLQLLHDASGAFRPGILTALMGVSGAGKTTLMDVLAGRKTGGYIEGSISISGYPKNQTTFARVSGYCEQNDIHSPCVTVYESLLFSAWLRLPSNVNAEKRKIFVEEVMELVELKVIRDALVGLPGVDGLSTEQRKRLTIAVELVANPSIIFMDEPTSGLDARAAAIVMRTVRNTVDTGRTVVCTIHQPSIDIFEAFDELLLMKRGGQVIYAGPLGHQSQKLIEYFEAIAGVQQIKDGYNPATWMLEISTPSIEAQHGIDFAEIYANSTLYRRNQELIEELSTPAPGSNDLRFPTKYSQSFF
;
A
#
# COMPACT_ATOMS: atom_id res chain seq x y z
N ARG A 1 -18.71 -12.53 -8.64
CA ARG A 1 -18.19 -12.56 -10.04
C ARG A 1 -18.49 -13.88 -10.77
N ILE A 2 -18.25 -15.06 -10.17
CA ILE A 2 -18.56 -16.38 -10.80
C ILE A 2 -20.06 -16.54 -11.14
N LEU A 3 -20.97 -16.15 -10.25
CA LEU A 3 -22.43 -16.16 -10.51
C LEU A 3 -22.87 -15.23 -11.66
N GLY A 4 -22.14 -14.13 -11.90
CA GLY A 4 -22.38 -13.23 -13.04
C GLY A 4 -21.87 -13.80 -14.37
N LEU A 5 -20.81 -14.62 -14.32
CA LEU A 5 -20.28 -15.37 -15.47
C LEU A 5 -21.30 -16.40 -15.98
N PHE A 6 -22.08 -17.00 -15.07
CA PHE A 6 -23.18 -17.91 -15.39
C PHE A 6 -24.54 -17.21 -15.61
N ARG A 7 -24.59 -15.86 -15.63
CA ARG A 7 -25.82 -15.05 -15.75
C ARG A 7 -26.93 -15.39 -14.74
N LEU A 8 -26.58 -15.99 -13.60
CA LEU A 8 -27.53 -16.41 -12.56
C LEU A 8 -27.99 -15.26 -11.64
N ALA A 9 -27.35 -14.09 -11.74
CA ALA A 9 -27.79 -12.86 -11.09
C ALA A 9 -27.74 -11.70 -12.09
N PRO A 10 -28.79 -10.85 -12.19
CA PRO A 10 -28.75 -9.67 -13.04
C PRO A 10 -27.65 -8.73 -12.56
N SER A 11 -26.77 -8.36 -13.47
CA SER A 11 -25.72 -7.37 -13.23
C SER A 11 -26.36 -5.97 -13.23
N ASN A 12 -26.71 -5.43 -12.05
CA ASN A 12 -27.08 -4.02 -11.84
C ASN A 12 -25.89 -3.05 -12.03
N LYS A 13 -24.98 -3.32 -12.98
CA LYS A 13 -23.85 -2.43 -13.27
C LYS A 13 -24.35 -1.23 -14.07
N ARG A 14 -24.46 -0.07 -13.40
CA ARG A 14 -24.71 1.23 -14.07
C ARG A 14 -23.49 1.62 -14.91
N LYS A 15 -23.72 2.22 -16.08
CA LYS A 15 -22.65 2.82 -16.90
C LYS A 15 -22.37 4.21 -16.33
N ILE A 16 -21.15 4.43 -15.85
CA ILE A 16 -20.71 5.73 -15.33
C ILE A 16 -19.67 6.30 -16.30
N HIS A 17 -19.83 7.56 -16.69
CA HIS A 17 -18.86 8.29 -17.51
C HIS A 17 -17.81 8.93 -16.61
N ILE A 18 -16.61 8.35 -16.58
CA ILE A 18 -15.49 8.85 -15.75
C ILE A 18 -14.86 10.11 -16.37
N LEU A 19 -14.70 10.13 -17.69
CA LEU A 19 -14.22 11.27 -18.46
C LEU A 19 -15.26 11.61 -19.53
N LYS A 20 -15.50 12.90 -19.77
CA LYS A 20 -16.56 13.43 -20.64
C LYS A 20 -15.94 14.43 -21.63
N ASP A 21 -15.90 14.07 -22.92
CA ASP A 21 -15.47 14.92 -24.05
C ASP A 21 -14.15 15.70 -23.84
N VAL A 22 -13.18 15.03 -23.24
CA VAL A 22 -11.87 15.62 -22.91
C VAL A 22 -11.02 15.80 -24.18
N SER A 23 -10.57 17.03 -24.44
CA SER A 23 -9.70 17.40 -25.56
C SER A 23 -8.52 18.24 -25.08
N GLY A 24 -7.30 17.97 -25.56
CA GLY A 24 -6.12 18.70 -25.11
C GLY A 24 -4.82 18.36 -25.83
N ILE A 25 -3.81 19.21 -25.66
CA ILE A 25 -2.44 19.04 -26.21
C ILE A 25 -1.43 19.22 -25.08
N VAL A 26 -0.49 18.28 -24.93
CA VAL A 26 0.68 18.41 -24.06
C VAL A 26 1.91 18.60 -24.94
N LYS A 27 2.63 19.71 -24.76
CA LYS A 27 3.77 20.10 -25.61
C LYS A 27 5.10 19.60 -25.00
N PRO A 28 6.11 19.29 -25.82
CA PRO A 28 7.44 18.92 -25.33
C PRO A 28 8.15 20.08 -24.62
N SER A 29 9.14 19.78 -23.78
CA SER A 29 9.89 20.76 -22.98
C SER A 29 9.00 21.66 -22.09
N ARG A 30 7.84 21.14 -21.67
CA ARG A 30 6.93 21.82 -20.74
C ARG A 30 6.52 20.90 -19.60
N MET A 31 6.49 21.48 -18.40
CA MET A 31 6.04 20.84 -17.18
C MET A 31 4.60 21.25 -16.90
N THR A 32 3.66 20.31 -17.05
CA THR A 32 2.22 20.55 -16.90
C THR A 32 1.72 20.05 -15.55
N LEU A 33 1.00 20.91 -14.81
CA LEU A 33 0.33 20.55 -13.58
C LEU A 33 -1.10 20.05 -13.88
N LEU A 34 -1.43 18.84 -13.46
CA LEU A 34 -2.79 18.32 -13.48
C LEU A 34 -3.45 18.56 -12.11
N LEU A 35 -4.40 19.49 -12.06
CA LEU A 35 -5.20 19.77 -10.87
C LEU A 35 -6.62 19.23 -11.06
N GLY A 36 -7.24 18.84 -9.95
CA GLY A 36 -8.63 18.45 -9.93
C GLY A 36 -9.00 17.83 -8.58
N PRO A 37 -10.26 17.95 -8.14
CA PRO A 37 -10.69 17.34 -6.88
C PRO A 37 -10.59 15.81 -6.91
N PRO A 38 -10.74 15.12 -5.75
CA PRO A 38 -10.78 13.66 -5.71
C PRO A 38 -11.95 13.15 -6.56
N GLY A 39 -11.74 12.04 -7.27
CA GLY A 39 -12.77 11.47 -8.13
C GLY A 39 -12.99 12.20 -9.47
N ALA A 40 -12.30 13.31 -9.76
CA ALA A 40 -12.41 14.02 -11.04
C ALA A 40 -11.92 13.23 -12.27
N GLY A 41 -11.27 12.08 -12.07
CA GLY A 41 -10.75 11.23 -13.14
C GLY A 41 -9.27 11.43 -13.47
N LYS A 42 -8.48 12.09 -12.60
CA LYS A 42 -7.04 12.38 -12.82
C LYS A 42 -6.22 11.13 -13.16
N THR A 43 -6.28 10.11 -12.32
CA THR A 43 -5.60 8.82 -12.52
C THR A 43 -6.04 8.15 -13.83
N THR A 44 -7.34 8.13 -14.10
CA THR A 44 -7.89 7.57 -15.35
C THR A 44 -7.38 8.33 -16.57
N PHE A 45 -7.28 9.66 -16.49
CA PHE A 45 -6.73 10.51 -17.54
C PHE A 45 -5.24 10.22 -17.80
N LEU A 46 -4.41 10.15 -16.75
CA LEU A 46 -2.99 9.81 -16.90
C LEU A 46 -2.78 8.39 -17.43
N LEU A 47 -3.55 7.41 -16.95
CA LEU A 47 -3.51 6.04 -17.46
C LEU A 47 -3.97 5.94 -18.92
N ALA A 48 -4.93 6.78 -19.34
CA ALA A 48 -5.35 6.89 -20.74
C ALA A 48 -4.19 7.38 -21.62
N LEU A 49 -3.54 8.47 -21.22
CA LEU A 49 -2.38 9.01 -21.92
C LEU A 49 -1.23 8.00 -21.99
N ALA A 50 -1.01 7.21 -20.93
CA ALA A 50 0.03 6.18 -20.88
C ALA A 50 -0.32 4.88 -21.65
N GLY A 51 -1.53 4.76 -22.21
CA GLY A 51 -1.98 3.53 -22.87
C GLY A 51 -2.15 2.34 -21.92
N LYS A 52 -2.56 2.61 -20.68
CA LYS A 52 -2.69 1.64 -19.58
C LYS A 52 -4.10 1.52 -18.99
N LEU A 53 -5.11 2.07 -19.65
CA LEU A 53 -6.50 1.91 -19.22
C LEU A 53 -6.88 0.42 -19.10
N ASP A 54 -7.70 0.12 -18.09
CA ASP A 54 -8.25 -1.20 -17.89
C ASP A 54 -9.13 -1.60 -19.09
N HIS A 55 -9.04 -2.86 -19.51
CA HIS A 55 -9.83 -3.42 -20.61
C HIS A 55 -11.34 -3.43 -20.31
N ASP A 56 -11.72 -3.38 -19.04
CA ASP A 56 -13.12 -3.26 -18.63
C ASP A 56 -13.73 -1.86 -18.93
N LEU A 57 -12.88 -0.85 -19.17
CA LEU A 57 -13.31 0.51 -19.50
C LEU A 57 -13.51 0.68 -21.01
N LYS A 58 -14.61 1.35 -21.39
CA LYS A 58 -14.86 1.71 -22.79
C LYS A 58 -14.25 3.08 -23.08
N VAL A 59 -13.52 3.16 -24.18
CA VAL A 59 -12.86 4.39 -24.63
C VAL A 59 -13.46 4.81 -25.97
N SER A 60 -13.78 6.09 -26.10
CA SER A 60 -14.16 6.75 -27.34
C SER A 60 -13.27 7.97 -27.55
N GLY A 61 -12.79 8.19 -28.78
CA GLY A 61 -11.84 9.27 -29.10
C GLY A 61 -10.52 8.74 -29.64
N ARG A 62 -9.56 9.64 -29.88
CA ARG A 62 -8.22 9.33 -30.40
C ARG A 62 -7.14 9.98 -29.54
N ILE A 63 -6.09 9.23 -29.23
CA ILE A 63 -4.89 9.70 -28.54
C ILE A 63 -3.71 9.47 -29.47
N THR A 64 -2.93 10.52 -29.74
CA THR A 64 -1.78 10.46 -30.64
C THR A 64 -0.54 11.07 -30.00
N TYR A 65 0.63 10.44 -30.22
CA TYR A 65 1.93 10.96 -29.84
C TYR A 65 2.66 11.38 -31.11
N CYS A 66 2.96 12.67 -31.24
CA CYS A 66 3.58 13.23 -32.45
C CYS A 66 2.84 12.79 -33.74
N GLY A 67 1.50 12.76 -33.70
CA GLY A 67 0.65 12.32 -34.81
C GLY A 67 0.50 10.80 -34.99
N HIS A 68 1.22 9.97 -34.25
CA HIS A 68 1.10 8.51 -34.28
C HIS A 68 0.08 8.01 -33.25
N GLU A 69 -0.81 7.09 -33.65
CA GLU A 69 -1.75 6.46 -32.72
C GLU A 69 -1.05 5.49 -31.76
N LEU A 70 -1.65 5.24 -30.58
CA LEU A 70 -1.09 4.36 -29.54
C LEU A 70 -0.87 2.90 -29.98
N ASN A 71 -1.47 2.47 -31.11
CA ASN A 71 -1.29 1.16 -31.71
C ASN A 71 -0.04 1.08 -32.63
N GLU A 72 0.53 2.20 -33.06
CA GLU A 72 1.69 2.26 -33.97
C GLU A 72 3.03 2.04 -33.25
N PHE A 73 3.06 2.12 -31.92
CA PHE A 73 4.25 2.00 -31.08
C PHE A 73 3.92 1.45 -29.69
N VAL A 74 4.95 1.17 -28.86
CA VAL A 74 4.75 0.69 -27.50
C VAL A 74 4.68 1.87 -26.54
N ALA A 75 3.46 2.39 -26.32
CA ALA A 75 3.21 3.53 -25.43
C ALA A 75 3.82 3.33 -24.04
N LYS A 76 3.60 2.14 -23.44
CA LYS A 76 4.07 1.76 -22.09
C LYS A 76 5.59 1.79 -21.90
N LYS A 77 6.37 1.84 -22.98
CA LYS A 77 7.84 1.94 -22.97
C LYS A 77 8.33 3.34 -23.39
N THR A 78 7.53 4.03 -24.20
CA THR A 78 7.83 5.41 -24.63
C THR A 78 7.54 6.41 -23.51
N CYS A 79 6.52 6.15 -22.70
CA CYS A 79 6.23 6.90 -21.49
C CYS A 79 6.50 6.09 -20.21
N ALA A 80 6.78 6.78 -19.11
CA ALA A 80 6.73 6.20 -17.78
C ALA A 80 5.52 6.75 -17.02
N TYR A 81 4.79 5.85 -16.36
CA TYR A 81 3.71 6.22 -15.44
C TYR A 81 4.17 5.92 -14.00
N ILE A 82 4.18 6.94 -13.16
CA ILE A 82 4.53 6.82 -11.74
C ILE A 82 3.22 6.80 -10.97
N GLY A 83 2.87 5.62 -10.43
CA GLY A 83 1.61 5.40 -9.76
C GLY A 83 1.58 5.89 -8.32
N GLN A 84 0.37 6.00 -7.78
CA GLN A 84 0.14 6.45 -6.40
C GLN A 84 0.66 5.46 -5.35
N HIS A 85 0.57 4.15 -5.62
CA HIS A 85 0.92 3.09 -4.67
C HIS A 85 2.40 2.68 -4.72
N ASP A 86 3.02 2.63 -3.54
CA ASP A 86 4.42 2.26 -3.35
C ASP A 86 4.62 0.74 -3.22
N ILE A 87 4.57 0.05 -4.35
CA ILE A 87 4.70 -1.41 -4.42
C ILE A 87 6.13 -1.80 -4.82
N HIS A 88 6.88 -2.37 -3.87
CA HIS A 88 8.29 -2.77 -4.01
C HIS A 88 8.57 -4.09 -3.27
N TYR A 89 9.68 -4.76 -3.60
CA TYR A 89 10.21 -5.84 -2.76
C TYR A 89 10.81 -5.26 -1.48
N GLY A 90 10.23 -5.59 -0.32
CA GLY A 90 10.71 -5.09 0.98
C GLY A 90 12.10 -5.61 1.33
N GLU A 91 12.51 -6.72 0.70
CA GLU A 91 13.79 -7.39 0.89
C GLU A 91 14.91 -6.82 0.02
N MET A 92 14.68 -5.81 -0.82
CA MET A 92 15.71 -5.15 -1.62
C MET A 92 16.12 -3.81 -0.99
N THR A 93 17.36 -3.38 -1.22
CA THR A 93 17.77 -2.01 -0.86
C THR A 93 17.25 -1.00 -1.88
N VAL A 94 17.30 0.28 -1.52
CA VAL A 94 16.93 1.38 -2.42
C VAL A 94 17.75 1.32 -3.71
N ARG A 95 19.09 1.21 -3.60
CA ARG A 95 19.99 1.10 -4.75
C ARG A 95 19.70 -0.13 -5.61
N GLU A 96 19.54 -1.30 -4.99
CA GLU A 96 19.28 -2.54 -5.73
C GLU A 96 17.97 -2.48 -6.53
N THR A 97 16.96 -1.79 -5.99
CA THR A 97 15.66 -1.60 -6.65
C THR A 97 15.80 -0.74 -7.91
N LEU A 98 16.49 0.40 -7.81
CA LEU A 98 16.74 1.29 -8.95
C LEU A 98 17.67 0.66 -9.99
N ASP A 99 18.74 -0.01 -9.57
CA ASP A 99 19.65 -0.71 -10.48
C ASP A 99 18.95 -1.86 -11.22
N PHE A 100 18.07 -2.61 -10.53
CA PHE A 100 17.27 -3.64 -11.19
C PHE A 100 16.34 -3.04 -12.26
N SER A 101 15.68 -1.92 -11.95
CA SER A 101 14.84 -1.20 -12.90
C SER A 101 15.64 -0.72 -14.12
N GLY A 102 16.75 -0.02 -13.89
CA GLY A 102 17.62 0.49 -14.96
C GLY A 102 18.15 -0.62 -15.87
N ARG A 103 18.52 -1.78 -15.30
CA ARG A 103 18.95 -2.94 -16.08
C ARG A 103 17.83 -3.52 -16.95
N CYS A 104 16.59 -3.58 -16.45
CA CYS A 104 15.47 -4.15 -17.20
C CYS A 104 14.95 -3.21 -18.31
N LEU A 105 14.86 -1.91 -17.99
CA LEU A 105 14.40 -0.89 -18.92
C LEU A 105 15.45 -0.56 -19.99
N GLY A 106 16.73 -0.76 -19.67
CA GLY A 106 17.86 -0.51 -20.56
C GLY A 106 18.09 0.98 -20.81
N VAL A 107 19.03 1.28 -21.70
CA VAL A 107 19.42 2.66 -22.07
C VAL A 107 18.52 3.27 -23.16
N GLY A 108 17.56 2.51 -23.70
CA GLY A 108 16.68 2.94 -24.79
C GLY A 108 17.46 3.35 -26.04
N THR A 109 17.03 4.44 -26.68
CA THR A 109 17.64 4.99 -27.90
C THR A 109 18.78 5.97 -27.62
N ARG A 110 19.25 6.08 -26.37
CA ARG A 110 20.33 7.02 -25.99
C ARG A 110 21.63 6.77 -26.74
N TYR A 111 21.94 5.52 -27.05
CA TYR A 111 23.11 5.19 -27.87
C TYR A 111 22.99 5.77 -29.30
N GLU A 112 21.84 5.58 -29.96
CA GLU A 112 21.58 6.12 -31.31
C GLU A 112 21.58 7.65 -31.31
N MET A 113 21.03 8.28 -30.27
CA MET A 113 21.07 9.74 -30.10
C MET A 113 22.50 10.24 -29.88
N LEU A 114 23.30 9.53 -29.08
CA LEU A 114 24.71 9.88 -28.86
C LEU A 114 25.51 9.78 -30.16
N GLU A 115 25.28 8.74 -30.97
CA GLU A 115 25.95 8.56 -32.26
C GLU A 115 25.61 9.71 -33.24
N GLU A 116 24.33 10.09 -33.32
CA GLU A 116 23.88 11.22 -34.14
C GLU A 116 24.40 12.57 -33.62
N LEU A 117 24.44 12.77 -32.30
CA LEU A 117 25.02 13.96 -31.67
C LEU A 117 26.51 14.09 -32.02
N LEU A 118 27.29 13.01 -31.87
CA LEU A 118 28.71 12.98 -32.25
C LEU A 118 28.91 13.24 -33.75
N ARG A 119 27.98 12.79 -34.61
CA ARG A 119 28.00 13.09 -36.05
C ARG A 119 27.80 14.58 -36.31
N ARG A 120 26.83 15.22 -35.66
CA ARG A 120 26.53 16.65 -35.79
C ARG A 120 27.62 17.54 -35.22
N GLU A 121 28.18 17.19 -34.06
CA GLU A 121 29.30 17.90 -33.46
C GLU A 121 30.52 17.90 -34.39
N LYS A 122 30.83 16.77 -35.03
CA LYS A 122 31.88 16.67 -36.03
C LYS A 122 31.60 17.52 -37.27
N GLN A 123 30.36 17.57 -37.74
CA GLN A 123 29.98 18.41 -38.89
C GLN A 123 30.03 19.91 -38.58
N SER A 124 29.66 20.29 -37.35
CA SER A 124 29.65 21.69 -36.89
C SER A 124 30.99 22.16 -36.30
N GLY A 125 31.99 21.27 -36.20
CA GLY A 125 33.30 21.58 -35.61
C GLY A 125 33.26 21.91 -34.11
N ILE A 126 32.22 21.46 -33.40
CA ILE A 126 32.03 21.72 -31.97
C ILE A 126 32.88 20.74 -31.17
N LYS A 127 33.70 21.24 -30.24
CA LYS A 127 34.36 20.43 -29.23
C LYS A 127 33.48 20.39 -27.98
N PRO A 128 32.89 19.24 -27.62
CA PRO A 128 32.09 19.14 -26.42
C PRO A 128 32.96 19.27 -25.18
N ASP A 129 32.34 19.68 -24.08
CA ASP A 129 32.97 19.67 -22.77
C ASP A 129 33.37 18.23 -22.38
N PRO A 130 34.62 17.97 -21.95
CA PRO A 130 35.08 16.63 -21.64
C PRO A 130 34.27 15.89 -20.56
N GLU A 131 33.75 16.61 -19.57
CA GLU A 131 32.99 16.02 -18.47
C GLU A 131 31.58 15.62 -18.94
N ILE A 132 30.95 16.49 -19.73
CA ILE A 132 29.61 16.23 -20.32
C ILE A 132 29.69 15.08 -21.33
N ASP A 133 30.71 15.08 -22.20
CA ASP A 133 30.92 14.00 -23.17
C ASP A 133 31.18 12.65 -22.47
N ALA A 134 31.97 12.63 -21.40
CA ALA A 134 32.19 11.44 -20.59
C ALA A 134 30.90 10.94 -19.92
N PHE A 135 30.09 11.85 -19.36
CA PHE A 135 28.79 11.52 -18.76
C PHE A 135 27.81 10.95 -19.80
N MET A 136 27.69 11.59 -20.96
CA MET A 136 26.80 11.15 -22.05
C MET A 136 27.21 9.79 -22.61
N LYS A 137 28.53 9.54 -22.76
CA LYS A 137 29.03 8.22 -23.13
C LYS A 137 28.76 7.17 -22.06
N ALA A 138 28.99 7.48 -20.79
CA ALA A 138 28.77 6.55 -19.69
C ALA A 138 27.29 6.16 -19.54
N THR A 139 26.37 7.09 -19.72
CA THR A 139 24.91 6.84 -19.63
C THR A 139 24.33 6.10 -20.83
N ALA A 140 25.06 6.01 -21.94
CA ALA A 140 24.67 5.28 -23.14
C ALA A 140 25.21 3.83 -23.20
N ILE A 141 26.12 3.42 -22.31
CA ILE A 141 26.67 2.05 -22.27
C ILE A 141 25.66 1.09 -21.63
N SER A 142 25.16 0.14 -22.42
CA SER A 142 24.24 -0.90 -21.95
C SER A 142 24.93 -1.96 -21.08
N GLY A 143 24.21 -2.49 -20.08
CA GLY A 143 24.59 -3.72 -19.38
C GLY A 143 25.56 -3.60 -18.19
N GLN A 144 25.92 -2.38 -17.76
CA GLN A 144 26.76 -2.21 -16.56
C GLN A 144 25.99 -2.55 -15.26
N LYS A 145 26.72 -3.08 -14.26
CA LYS A 145 26.14 -3.45 -12.96
C LYS A 145 25.72 -2.22 -12.14
N THR A 146 26.48 -1.13 -12.21
CA THR A 146 26.20 0.14 -11.53
C THR A 146 25.94 1.17 -12.61
N ASN A 147 24.69 1.66 -12.70
CA ASN A 147 24.33 2.61 -13.74
C ASN A 147 24.58 4.03 -13.21
N LEU A 148 25.38 4.83 -13.92
CA LEU A 148 25.67 6.22 -13.52
C LEU A 148 24.39 7.05 -13.38
N GLN A 149 23.36 6.71 -14.18
CA GLN A 149 22.03 7.29 -14.06
C GLN A 149 21.35 6.95 -12.74
N THR A 150 21.53 5.74 -12.21
CA THR A 150 21.00 5.38 -10.88
C THR A 150 21.60 6.29 -9.82
N ASP A 151 22.92 6.51 -9.84
CA ASP A 151 23.59 7.41 -8.87
C ASP A 151 23.11 8.86 -8.99
N TYR A 152 22.89 9.32 -10.23
CA TYR A 152 22.33 10.64 -10.48
C TYR A 152 20.91 10.77 -9.87
N VAL A 153 20.01 9.83 -10.21
CA VAL A 153 18.62 9.82 -9.70
C VAL A 153 18.57 9.68 -8.18
N LEU A 154 19.44 8.86 -7.57
CA LEU A 154 19.55 8.71 -6.12
C LEU A 154 19.88 10.03 -5.42
N LYS A 155 20.86 10.79 -5.95
CA LYS A 155 21.25 12.09 -5.39
C LYS A 155 20.14 13.12 -5.55
N ILE A 156 19.53 13.18 -6.73
CA ILE A 156 18.44 14.12 -7.04
C ILE A 156 17.26 13.95 -6.10
N LEU A 157 16.86 12.70 -5.87
CA LEU A 157 15.73 12.40 -5.01
C LEU A 157 16.12 12.42 -3.52
N GLY A 158 17.35 12.82 -3.16
CA GLY A 158 17.83 12.83 -1.78
C GLY A 158 17.72 11.46 -1.10
N LEU A 159 17.98 10.40 -1.88
CA LEU A 159 17.97 9.00 -1.44
C LEU A 159 19.39 8.48 -1.16
N ASP A 160 20.41 9.29 -1.37
CA ASP A 160 21.83 9.01 -1.12
C ASP A 160 22.10 8.57 0.33
N ILE A 161 21.41 9.17 1.30
CA ILE A 161 21.54 8.82 2.73
C ILE A 161 21.01 7.40 3.02
N CYS A 162 20.03 6.92 2.26
CA CYS A 162 19.35 5.63 2.47
C CYS A 162 19.61 4.59 1.37
N VAL A 163 20.68 4.79 0.59
CA VAL A 163 21.02 3.98 -0.60
C VAL A 163 21.10 2.47 -0.29
N ASP A 164 21.73 2.12 0.83
CA ASP A 164 21.93 0.73 1.25
C ASP A 164 20.89 0.27 2.30
N THR A 165 19.91 1.11 2.60
CA THR A 165 18.80 0.77 3.49
C THR A 165 17.78 -0.08 2.75
N MET A 166 17.20 -1.05 3.46
CA MET A 166 16.13 -1.90 2.95
C MET A 166 14.86 -1.08 2.72
N VAL A 167 14.17 -1.30 1.59
CA VAL A 167 12.92 -0.59 1.30
C VAL A 167 11.85 -0.92 2.34
N GLY A 168 11.80 -2.16 2.81
CA GLY A 168 10.86 -2.61 3.83
C GLY A 168 9.42 -2.79 3.34
N ASP A 169 8.63 -3.46 4.18
CA ASP A 169 7.23 -3.78 3.96
C ASP A 169 6.43 -3.59 5.27
N ASN A 170 5.18 -4.05 5.32
CA ASN A 170 4.34 -3.87 6.50
C ASN A 170 4.83 -4.67 7.73
N MET A 171 5.68 -5.68 7.53
CA MET A 171 6.21 -6.56 8.58
C MET A 171 7.71 -6.27 8.88
N ARG A 172 8.44 -5.74 7.90
CA ARG A 172 9.88 -5.43 7.96
C ARG A 172 10.08 -3.93 7.92
N ARG A 173 10.69 -3.39 8.98
CA ARG A 173 11.12 -1.99 9.04
C ARG A 173 12.06 -1.69 7.85
N GLY A 174 11.84 -0.56 7.19
CA GLY A 174 12.66 -0.09 6.10
C GLY A 174 12.70 1.44 6.04
N VAL A 175 12.81 1.99 4.84
CA VAL A 175 12.77 3.43 4.61
C VAL A 175 11.43 4.05 5.02
N SER A 176 11.43 5.34 5.32
CA SER A 176 10.19 6.06 5.68
C SER A 176 9.20 6.11 4.50
N GLY A 177 7.91 6.39 4.77
CA GLY A 177 6.89 6.49 3.71
C GLY A 177 7.26 7.50 2.62
N GLY A 178 7.71 8.71 2.99
CA GLY A 178 8.18 9.71 2.04
C GLY A 178 9.45 9.28 1.27
N GLN A 179 10.38 8.56 1.91
CA GLN A 179 11.51 7.96 1.18
C GLN A 179 11.01 6.90 0.20
N LYS A 180 10.08 6.03 0.60
CA LYS A 180 9.51 4.98 -0.25
C LYS A 180 8.80 5.55 -1.49
N LYS A 181 8.09 6.68 -1.34
CA LYS A 181 7.49 7.41 -2.45
C LYS A 181 8.53 7.91 -3.45
N ARG A 182 9.65 8.45 -2.94
CA ARG A 182 10.79 8.84 -3.77
C ARG A 182 11.44 7.63 -4.46
N VAL A 183 11.51 6.47 -3.82
CA VAL A 183 11.95 5.21 -4.47
C VAL A 183 11.02 4.83 -5.63
N THR A 184 9.70 4.99 -5.49
CA THR A 184 8.73 4.74 -6.57
C THR A 184 8.97 5.65 -7.78
N THR A 185 9.18 6.96 -7.54
CA THR A 185 9.54 7.92 -8.60
C THR A 185 10.88 7.55 -9.24
N GLY A 186 11.89 7.25 -8.43
CA GLY A 186 13.23 6.88 -8.88
C GLY A 186 13.27 5.61 -9.72
N GLU A 187 12.54 4.56 -9.33
CA GLU A 187 12.45 3.30 -10.07
C GLU A 187 12.03 3.54 -11.52
N MET A 188 11.09 4.46 -11.77
CA MET A 188 10.63 4.78 -13.12
C MET A 188 11.53 5.78 -13.86
N LEU A 189 12.12 6.75 -13.15
CA LEU A 189 13.00 7.79 -13.72
C LEU A 189 14.35 7.27 -14.22
N VAL A 190 14.83 6.15 -13.69
CA VAL A 190 16.06 5.50 -14.20
C VAL A 190 15.84 4.94 -15.62
N GLY A 191 14.59 4.77 -16.07
CA GLY A 191 14.30 4.36 -17.44
C GLY A 191 14.66 5.42 -18.51
N PRO A 192 14.57 5.04 -19.80
CA PRO A 192 14.85 5.94 -20.93
C PRO A 192 13.62 6.73 -21.41
N ALA A 193 12.50 6.71 -20.68
CA ALA A 193 11.25 7.33 -21.11
C ALA A 193 11.35 8.86 -21.11
N LYS A 194 10.77 9.50 -22.15
CA LYS A 194 10.75 10.97 -22.32
C LYS A 194 9.43 11.63 -21.96
N ALA A 195 8.34 10.85 -21.99
CA ALA A 195 7.03 11.30 -21.52
C ALA A 195 6.77 10.72 -20.13
N LEU A 196 6.62 11.56 -19.12
CA LEU A 196 6.44 11.12 -17.73
C LEU A 196 5.07 11.58 -17.23
N PHE A 197 4.26 10.62 -16.80
CA PHE A 197 2.95 10.84 -16.19
C PHE A 197 3.04 10.49 -14.72
N MET A 198 2.98 11.50 -13.87
CA MET A 198 3.23 11.37 -12.43
C MET A 198 1.94 11.55 -11.67
N ASP A 199 1.45 10.49 -11.04
CA ASP A 199 0.17 10.51 -10.31
C ASP A 199 0.39 10.68 -8.80
N GLU A 200 0.04 11.86 -8.29
CA GLU A 200 0.07 12.24 -6.87
C GLU A 200 1.40 11.87 -6.20
N ILE A 201 2.50 12.39 -6.75
CA ILE A 201 3.86 12.07 -6.26
C ILE A 201 4.23 12.77 -4.95
N SER A 202 3.45 13.76 -4.51
CA SER A 202 3.67 14.51 -3.27
C SER A 202 3.03 13.88 -2.03
N THR A 203 2.20 12.83 -2.17
CA THR A 203 1.55 12.19 -1.03
C THR A 203 2.58 11.61 -0.06
N GLY A 204 2.57 12.07 1.20
CA GLY A 204 3.51 11.62 2.23
C GLY A 204 4.90 12.27 2.16
N LEU A 205 5.06 13.32 1.33
CA LEU A 205 6.24 14.20 1.33
C LEU A 205 5.92 15.53 2.02
N ASP A 206 6.91 16.11 2.68
CA ASP A 206 6.85 17.49 3.16
C ASP A 206 6.92 18.48 1.98
N SER A 207 6.47 19.72 2.18
CA SER A 207 6.42 20.69 1.08
C SER A 207 7.82 21.03 0.57
N SER A 208 8.83 21.06 1.45
CA SER A 208 10.19 21.45 1.09
C SER A 208 10.83 20.41 0.16
N THR A 209 10.68 19.12 0.49
CA THR A 209 11.10 18.02 -0.39
C THR A 209 10.30 18.02 -1.70
N THR A 210 8.99 18.28 -1.65
CA THR A 210 8.15 18.34 -2.85
C THR A 210 8.60 19.46 -3.79
N PHE A 211 8.90 20.65 -3.26
CA PHE A 211 9.42 21.78 -4.01
C PHE A 211 10.77 21.45 -4.65
N GLN A 212 11.70 20.84 -3.90
CA GLN A 212 13.01 20.42 -4.43
C GLN A 212 12.87 19.42 -5.58
N ILE A 213 12.01 18.40 -5.43
CA ILE A 213 11.75 17.43 -6.48
C ILE A 213 11.15 18.13 -7.71
N CYS A 214 10.12 18.95 -7.55
CA CYS A 214 9.49 19.64 -8.68
C CYS A 214 10.45 20.61 -9.38
N LYS A 215 11.31 21.29 -8.62
CA LYS A 215 12.35 22.18 -9.16
C LYS A 215 13.33 21.41 -10.02
N PHE A 216 13.74 20.22 -9.57
CA PHE A 216 14.55 19.34 -10.37
C PHE A 216 13.82 18.85 -11.62
N MET A 217 12.56 18.41 -11.50
CA MET A 217 11.77 17.96 -12.66
C MET A 217 11.67 19.04 -13.71
N LYS A 218 11.50 20.30 -13.30
CA LYS A 218 11.50 21.46 -14.20
C LYS A 218 12.84 21.58 -14.96
N GLN A 219 13.96 21.48 -14.24
CA GLN A 219 15.28 21.50 -14.87
C GLN A 219 15.45 20.33 -15.85
N MET A 220 15.04 19.13 -15.46
CA MET A 220 15.09 17.94 -16.31
C MET A 220 14.26 18.10 -17.59
N VAL A 221 13.03 18.63 -17.48
CA VAL A 221 12.15 18.95 -18.62
C VAL A 221 12.83 19.86 -19.62
N HIS A 222 13.42 20.97 -19.16
CA HIS A 222 14.03 21.96 -20.06
C HIS A 222 15.41 21.54 -20.59
N ILE A 223 16.17 20.72 -19.86
CA ILE A 223 17.50 20.27 -20.28
C ILE A 223 17.42 19.07 -21.23
N ASN A 224 16.52 18.11 -20.97
CA ASN A 224 16.43 16.86 -21.74
C ASN A 224 15.32 16.87 -22.80
N ASP A 225 14.59 17.98 -22.95
CA ASP A 225 13.38 18.10 -23.76
C ASP A 225 12.30 17.06 -23.39
N ASP A 226 12.20 16.73 -22.11
CA ASP A 226 11.20 15.77 -21.61
C ASP A 226 9.81 16.43 -21.56
N THR A 227 8.76 15.59 -21.58
CA THR A 227 7.37 16.02 -21.41
C THR A 227 6.84 15.47 -20.09
N MET A 228 6.44 16.33 -19.17
CA MET A 228 5.95 15.89 -17.86
C MET A 228 4.54 16.41 -17.57
N VAL A 229 3.65 15.50 -17.18
CA VAL A 229 2.35 15.84 -16.58
C VAL A 229 2.35 15.31 -15.16
N ILE A 230 2.28 16.20 -14.19
CA ILE A 230 2.32 15.87 -12.76
C ILE A 230 1.00 16.22 -12.12
N SER A 231 0.34 15.23 -11.53
CA SER A 231 -0.80 15.41 -10.64
C SER A 231 -0.28 15.70 -9.23
N LEU A 232 -0.66 16.84 -8.66
CA LEU A 232 -0.41 17.19 -7.26
C LEU A 232 -1.74 17.51 -6.59
N LEU A 233 -1.94 16.99 -5.38
CA LEU A 233 -3.14 17.23 -4.58
C LEU A 233 -3.20 18.67 -4.05
N GLN A 234 -2.09 19.15 -3.46
CA GLN A 234 -2.04 20.48 -2.85
C GLN A 234 -0.62 21.06 -2.98
N PRO A 235 -0.25 21.61 -4.17
CA PRO A 235 1.04 22.26 -4.31
C PRO A 235 1.06 23.58 -3.53
N ALA A 236 2.11 23.80 -2.75
CA ALA A 236 2.39 25.10 -2.15
C ALA A 236 2.56 26.18 -3.23
N PRO A 237 2.32 27.47 -2.96
CA PRO A 237 2.41 28.55 -3.95
C PRO A 237 3.73 28.54 -4.75
N GLU A 238 4.86 28.31 -4.08
CA GLU A 238 6.19 28.27 -4.68
C GLU A 238 6.35 27.05 -5.60
N THR A 239 5.73 25.93 -5.23
CA THR A 239 5.72 24.71 -6.06
C THR A 239 4.83 24.89 -7.28
N TYR A 240 3.68 25.55 -7.11
CA TYR A 240 2.76 25.88 -8.20
C TYR A 240 3.42 26.79 -9.26
N GLU A 241 4.23 27.76 -8.82
CA GLU A 241 4.98 28.66 -9.71
C GLU A 241 6.04 27.96 -10.59
N LEU A 242 6.47 26.75 -10.23
CA LEU A 242 7.42 25.99 -11.04
C LEU A 242 6.79 25.47 -12.35
N PHE A 243 5.47 25.34 -12.43
CA PHE A 243 4.79 24.76 -13.59
C PHE A 243 4.59 25.77 -14.73
N ASP A 244 4.70 25.26 -15.96
CA ASP A 244 4.53 26.07 -17.18
C ASP A 244 3.05 26.14 -17.60
N ASP A 245 2.35 25.00 -17.54
CA ASP A 245 0.96 24.83 -17.93
C ASP A 245 0.11 24.18 -16.84
N ILE A 246 -1.20 24.37 -16.90
CA ILE A 246 -2.19 23.74 -16.04
C ILE A 246 -3.21 23.00 -16.90
N ILE A 247 -3.61 21.81 -16.44
CA ILE A 247 -4.84 21.13 -16.82
C ILE A 247 -5.71 21.05 -15.57
N LEU A 248 -6.84 21.76 -15.56
CA LEU A 248 -7.82 21.69 -14.48
C LEU A 248 -8.95 20.74 -14.89
N LEU A 249 -9.03 19.59 -14.22
CA LEU A 249 -10.02 18.54 -14.45
C LEU A 249 -11.04 18.53 -13.31
N SER A 250 -12.33 18.63 -13.62
CA SER A 250 -13.42 18.52 -12.64
C SER A 250 -14.58 17.75 -13.24
N GLU A 251 -15.24 16.87 -12.46
CA GLU A 251 -16.36 16.02 -12.91
C GLU A 251 -16.15 15.28 -14.25
N GLY A 252 -14.90 14.92 -14.54
CA GLY A 252 -14.50 14.25 -15.78
C GLY A 252 -14.32 15.17 -17.00
N GLN A 253 -14.43 16.49 -16.86
CA GLN A 253 -14.27 17.50 -17.92
C GLN A 253 -13.05 18.39 -17.67
N ILE A 254 -12.39 18.83 -18.74
CA ILE A 254 -11.36 19.88 -18.65
C ILE A 254 -12.05 21.24 -18.55
N VAL A 255 -11.89 21.89 -17.42
CA VAL A 255 -12.39 23.24 -17.15
C VAL A 255 -11.45 24.29 -17.74
N TYR A 256 -10.15 24.04 -17.70
CA TYR A 256 -9.13 24.92 -18.26
C TYR A 256 -7.90 24.11 -18.67
N GLN A 257 -7.31 24.46 -19.81
CA GLN A 257 -6.00 23.98 -20.23
C GLN A 257 -5.18 25.12 -20.85
N GLY A 258 -3.97 25.35 -20.35
CA GLY A 258 -3.09 26.36 -20.93
C GLY A 258 -2.04 26.88 -19.95
N PRO A 259 -1.38 28.01 -20.29
CA PRO A 259 -0.38 28.63 -19.43
C PRO A 259 -0.92 28.93 -18.03
N ARG A 260 -0.07 28.70 -17.02
CA ARG A 260 -0.38 28.96 -15.60
C ARG A 260 -0.81 30.41 -15.36
N GLU A 261 -0.18 31.36 -16.05
CA GLU A 261 -0.35 32.80 -15.82
C GLU A 261 -1.77 33.31 -16.15
N ASN A 262 -2.45 32.69 -17.11
CA ASN A 262 -3.75 33.16 -17.60
C ASN A 262 -4.95 32.47 -16.96
N VAL A 263 -4.72 31.52 -16.04
CA VAL A 263 -5.83 30.76 -15.43
C VAL A 263 -6.71 31.65 -14.56
N LEU A 264 -6.14 32.64 -13.86
CA LEU A 264 -6.88 33.56 -13.02
C LEU A 264 -7.76 34.48 -13.88
N ASP A 265 -7.23 35.00 -14.99
CA ASP A 265 -7.97 35.82 -15.95
C ASP A 265 -9.25 35.12 -16.45
N PHE A 266 -9.17 33.80 -16.68
CA PHE A 266 -10.32 32.99 -17.10
C PHE A 266 -11.44 33.00 -16.05
N PHE A 267 -11.12 32.79 -14.77
CA PHE A 267 -12.12 32.79 -13.70
C PHE A 267 -12.63 34.19 -13.36
N GLU A 268 -11.77 35.22 -13.44
CA GLU A 268 -12.18 36.62 -13.26
C GLU A 268 -13.19 37.06 -14.31
N ASN A 269 -13.01 36.64 -15.57
CA ASN A 269 -13.98 36.88 -16.65
C ASN A 269 -15.35 36.25 -16.36
N LYS A 270 -15.42 35.22 -15.51
CA LYS A 270 -16.67 34.59 -15.05
C LYS A 270 -17.20 35.11 -13.72
N GLY A 271 -16.57 36.13 -13.14
CA GLY A 271 -17.01 36.79 -11.90
C GLY A 271 -16.40 36.23 -10.62
N PHE A 272 -15.40 35.35 -10.73
CA PHE A 272 -14.72 34.74 -9.58
C PHE A 272 -13.30 35.26 -9.43
N LYS A 273 -12.96 35.77 -8.24
CA LYS A 273 -11.62 36.32 -7.97
C LYS A 273 -10.94 35.57 -6.83
N CYS A 274 -9.66 35.24 -7.04
CA CYS A 274 -8.84 34.62 -6.00
C CYS A 274 -8.52 35.64 -4.89
N PRO A 275 -8.77 35.33 -3.61
CA PRO A 275 -8.37 36.18 -2.48
C PRO A 275 -6.85 36.30 -2.37
N ALA A 276 -6.35 37.41 -1.81
CA ALA A 276 -4.91 37.69 -1.72
C ALA A 276 -4.12 36.72 -0.83
N ARG A 277 -4.74 36.17 0.23
CA ARG A 277 -4.11 35.21 1.16
C ARG A 277 -4.45 33.75 0.86
N LYS A 278 -4.98 33.46 -0.33
CA LYS A 278 -5.32 32.11 -0.75
C LYS A 278 -4.38 31.63 -1.84
N GLY A 279 -3.92 30.38 -1.73
CA GLY A 279 -3.13 29.74 -2.77
C GLY A 279 -3.95 29.55 -4.05
N VAL A 280 -3.35 29.87 -5.21
CA VAL A 280 -4.05 29.76 -6.50
C VAL A 280 -4.51 28.32 -6.76
N ALA A 281 -3.68 27.31 -6.48
CA ALA A 281 -4.04 25.91 -6.67
C ALA A 281 -5.25 25.48 -5.82
N ASP A 282 -5.36 26.01 -4.59
CA ASP A 282 -6.48 25.74 -3.68
C ASP A 282 -7.76 26.41 -4.22
N PHE A 283 -7.67 27.67 -4.65
CA PHE A 283 -8.76 28.39 -5.31
C PHE A 283 -9.30 27.62 -6.53
N LEU A 284 -8.42 27.12 -7.41
CA LEU A 284 -8.83 26.40 -8.63
C LEU A 284 -9.60 25.10 -8.33
N GLN A 285 -9.29 24.42 -7.22
CA GLN A 285 -10.01 23.21 -6.83
C GLN A 285 -11.37 23.53 -6.17
N GLU A 286 -11.46 24.62 -5.41
CA GLU A 286 -12.67 25.01 -4.69
C GLU A 286 -13.68 25.77 -5.56
N VAL A 287 -13.24 26.58 -6.52
CA VAL A 287 -14.14 27.40 -7.37
C VAL A 287 -15.10 26.56 -8.22
N THR A 288 -14.76 25.29 -8.46
CA THR A 288 -15.64 24.34 -9.18
C THR A 288 -16.68 23.66 -8.27
N SER A 289 -16.56 23.81 -6.94
CA SER A 289 -17.41 23.15 -5.93
C SER A 289 -18.65 23.97 -5.60
N LYS A 290 -19.83 23.33 -5.61
CA LYS A 290 -21.11 23.98 -5.29
C LYS A 290 -21.18 24.61 -3.89
N LYS A 291 -20.56 23.99 -2.88
CA LYS A 291 -20.57 24.49 -1.50
C LYS A 291 -19.61 25.66 -1.29
N ASP A 292 -18.55 25.74 -2.08
CA ASP A 292 -17.41 26.63 -1.82
C ASP A 292 -17.35 27.80 -2.83
N GLN A 293 -17.98 27.68 -4.00
CA GLN A 293 -17.88 28.67 -5.08
C GLN A 293 -18.41 30.07 -4.71
N GLN A 294 -19.42 30.17 -3.84
CA GLN A 294 -20.05 31.45 -3.48
C GLN A 294 -19.07 32.45 -2.85
N GLN A 295 -18.10 31.97 -2.07
CA GLN A 295 -17.15 32.83 -1.34
C GLN A 295 -16.21 33.61 -2.28
N TYR A 296 -16.09 33.19 -3.54
CA TYR A 296 -15.20 33.80 -4.53
C TYR A 296 -15.89 34.81 -5.45
N TRP A 297 -17.19 34.98 -5.31
CA TRP A 297 -17.97 35.90 -6.12
C TRP A 297 -17.62 37.35 -5.79
N PHE A 298 -17.03 38.09 -6.75
CA PHE A 298 -16.60 39.47 -6.50
C PHE A 298 -17.55 40.53 -7.10
N ARG A 299 -18.43 40.15 -8.04
CA ARG A 299 -19.39 41.06 -8.67
C ARG A 299 -20.52 41.40 -7.72
N ARG A 300 -20.31 42.42 -6.90
CA ARG A 300 -21.29 42.86 -5.88
C ARG A 300 -22.62 43.34 -6.47
N ASP A 301 -22.61 43.77 -7.74
CA ASP A 301 -23.79 44.29 -8.44
C ASP A 301 -24.70 43.19 -9.01
N GLU A 302 -24.24 41.94 -9.05
CA GLU A 302 -24.97 40.78 -9.58
C GLU A 302 -25.20 39.74 -8.47
N PRO A 303 -26.41 39.17 -8.32
CA PRO A 303 -26.64 38.11 -7.35
C PRO A 303 -25.85 36.85 -7.76
N TYR A 304 -25.23 36.21 -6.78
CA TYR A 304 -24.51 34.96 -7.01
C TYR A 304 -25.44 33.88 -7.59
N ARG A 305 -24.99 33.26 -8.68
CA ARG A 305 -25.56 32.03 -9.24
C ARG A 305 -24.45 31.00 -9.34
N TYR A 306 -24.76 29.77 -8.92
CA TYR A 306 -23.86 28.64 -9.11
C TYR A 306 -23.62 28.40 -10.60
N VAL A 307 -22.34 28.44 -11.00
CA VAL A 307 -21.85 28.09 -12.34
C VAL A 307 -21.38 26.65 -12.30
N SER A 308 -22.00 25.81 -13.13
CA SER A 308 -21.71 24.37 -13.18
C SER A 308 -20.41 24.07 -13.93
N VAL A 309 -19.82 22.90 -13.69
CA VAL A 309 -18.61 22.44 -14.40
C VAL A 309 -18.79 22.42 -15.94
N PRO A 310 -19.91 21.93 -16.50
CA PRO A 310 -20.16 22.01 -17.94
C PRO A 310 -20.21 23.45 -18.47
N GLU A 311 -20.81 24.39 -17.73
CA GLU A 311 -20.84 25.80 -18.13
C GLU A 311 -19.43 26.41 -18.15
N PHE A 312 -18.55 26.02 -17.21
CA PHE A 312 -17.14 26.44 -17.26
C PHE A 312 -16.39 25.82 -18.45
N ALA A 313 -16.58 24.53 -18.73
CA ALA A 313 -15.95 23.85 -19.86
C ALA A 313 -16.37 24.48 -21.21
N GLU A 314 -17.66 24.76 -21.39
CA GLU A 314 -18.17 25.47 -22.57
C GLU A 314 -17.58 26.89 -22.66
N SER A 315 -17.51 27.58 -21.54
CA SER A 315 -16.90 28.91 -21.46
C SER A 315 -15.43 28.91 -21.86
N PHE A 316 -14.68 27.88 -21.49
CA PHE A 316 -13.28 27.73 -21.89
C PHE A 316 -13.13 27.61 -23.40
N HIS A 317 -14.05 26.90 -24.09
CA HIS A 317 -14.03 26.84 -25.56
C HIS A 317 -14.20 28.21 -26.23
N SER A 318 -14.95 29.12 -25.61
CA SER A 318 -15.13 30.51 -26.09
C SER A 318 -14.02 31.48 -25.63
N PHE A 319 -13.15 31.05 -24.71
CA PHE A 319 -12.04 31.87 -24.22
C PHE A 319 -10.90 31.83 -25.23
N TYR A 320 -10.18 32.95 -25.42
CA TYR A 320 -9.15 33.08 -26.47
C TYR A 320 -8.09 31.96 -26.43
N ILE A 321 -7.77 31.43 -25.25
CA ILE A 321 -6.88 30.27 -25.08
C ILE A 321 -7.52 28.98 -25.60
N GLY A 322 -8.79 28.73 -25.26
CA GLY A 322 -9.52 27.57 -25.73
C GLY A 322 -9.77 27.60 -27.24
N GLU A 323 -10.05 28.77 -27.82
CA GLU A 323 -10.17 28.95 -29.28
C GLU A 323 -8.84 28.64 -30.00
N ARG A 324 -7.72 29.14 -29.45
CA ARG A 324 -6.38 28.82 -29.97
C ARG A 324 -6.09 27.32 -29.87
N HIS A 325 -6.40 26.70 -28.73
CA HIS A 325 -6.26 25.25 -28.53
C HIS A 325 -7.10 24.44 -29.52
N ALA A 326 -8.35 24.83 -29.75
CA ALA A 326 -9.23 24.17 -30.71
C ALA A 326 -8.70 24.32 -32.15
N THR A 327 -8.06 25.44 -32.47
CA THR A 327 -7.42 25.67 -33.77
C THR A 327 -6.17 24.81 -33.93
N GLU A 328 -5.30 24.75 -32.91
CA GLU A 328 -4.12 23.87 -32.90
C GLU A 328 -4.49 22.39 -33.04
N LEU A 329 -5.55 21.92 -32.36
CA LEU A 329 -6.05 20.54 -32.46
C LEU A 329 -6.57 20.17 -33.85
N LYS A 330 -7.06 21.15 -34.63
CA LYS A 330 -7.52 20.93 -36.01
C LYS A 330 -6.37 20.75 -37.00
N VAL A 331 -5.18 21.28 -36.69
CA VAL A 331 -3.99 21.15 -37.54
C VAL A 331 -3.33 19.80 -37.26
N PRO A 332 -3.31 18.86 -38.22
CA PRO A 332 -2.67 17.56 -37.99
C PRO A 332 -1.16 17.73 -37.85
N TYR A 333 -0.57 17.03 -36.88
CA TYR A 333 0.87 17.03 -36.67
C TYR A 333 1.59 16.33 -37.84
N ASP A 334 2.64 16.96 -38.36
CA ASP A 334 3.46 16.40 -39.43
C ASP A 334 4.38 15.29 -38.91
N LYS A 335 4.04 14.03 -39.21
CA LYS A 335 4.80 12.84 -38.82
C LYS A 335 6.26 12.89 -39.28
N SER A 336 6.61 13.65 -40.32
CA SER A 336 7.98 13.75 -40.83
C SER A 336 8.93 14.51 -39.90
N GLN A 337 8.40 15.35 -39.00
CA GLN A 337 9.19 16.10 -38.03
C GLN A 337 9.67 15.23 -36.86
N THR A 338 9.07 14.06 -36.65
CA THR A 338 9.41 13.18 -35.53
C THR A 338 10.65 12.34 -35.84
N HIS A 339 11.65 12.40 -34.96
CA HIS A 339 12.82 11.53 -35.08
C HIS A 339 12.42 10.05 -34.99
N ARG A 340 13.01 9.19 -35.82
CA ARG A 340 12.66 7.76 -35.92
C ARG A 340 12.84 7.00 -34.60
N ALA A 341 13.72 7.48 -33.73
CA ALA A 341 14.04 6.93 -32.41
C ALA A 341 13.26 7.56 -31.24
N ALA A 342 12.29 8.46 -31.52
CA ALA A 342 11.49 9.12 -30.48
C ALA A 342 10.39 8.19 -29.91
N LEU A 343 9.82 7.31 -30.75
CA LEU A 343 8.78 6.35 -30.35
C LEU A 343 9.36 4.94 -30.34
N VAL A 344 9.22 4.25 -29.21
CA VAL A 344 9.82 2.93 -29.05
C VAL A 344 8.90 1.85 -29.63
N LYS A 345 9.44 1.03 -30.54
CA LYS A 345 8.70 -0.08 -31.18
C LYS A 345 8.99 -1.44 -30.55
N ASP A 346 10.17 -1.62 -29.98
CA ASP A 346 10.54 -2.89 -29.34
C ASP A 346 9.86 -3.05 -27.99
N LYS A 347 9.33 -4.25 -27.74
CA LYS A 347 8.59 -4.55 -26.50
C LYS A 347 9.44 -4.48 -25.23
N TYR A 348 10.71 -4.92 -25.29
CA TYR A 348 11.62 -4.95 -24.14
C TYR A 348 12.89 -4.15 -24.43
N GLY A 349 13.53 -3.60 -23.39
CA GLY A 349 14.69 -2.69 -23.52
C GLY A 349 16.03 -3.37 -23.79
N ILE A 350 16.16 -4.63 -23.37
CA ILE A 350 17.38 -5.45 -23.50
C ILE A 350 17.03 -6.85 -24.01
N SER A 351 18.04 -7.64 -24.32
CA SER A 351 17.85 -8.98 -24.86
C SER A 351 17.14 -9.91 -23.86
N ASN A 352 16.39 -10.90 -24.36
CA ASN A 352 15.67 -11.87 -23.52
C ASN A 352 16.62 -12.62 -22.56
N TRP A 353 17.86 -12.90 -22.98
CA TRP A 353 18.85 -13.58 -22.15
C TRP A 353 19.36 -12.69 -21.00
N GLU A 354 19.59 -11.40 -21.25
CA GLU A 354 19.98 -10.46 -20.22
C GLU A 354 18.85 -10.21 -19.21
N LEU A 355 17.58 -10.17 -19.67
CA LEU A 355 16.42 -10.10 -18.78
C LEU A 355 16.38 -11.32 -17.86
N LEU A 356 16.55 -12.52 -18.41
CA LEU A 356 16.58 -13.75 -17.61
C LEU A 356 17.71 -13.70 -16.58
N LYS A 357 18.90 -13.24 -16.98
CA LYS A 357 20.05 -13.10 -16.07
C LYS A 357 19.78 -12.08 -14.96
N ALA A 358 19.13 -10.95 -15.27
CA ALA A 358 18.76 -9.94 -14.29
C ALA A 358 17.73 -10.49 -13.28
N CYS A 359 16.67 -11.14 -13.76
CA CYS A 359 15.66 -11.78 -12.91
C CYS A 359 16.26 -12.90 -12.05
N PHE A 360 17.19 -13.69 -12.61
CA PHE A 360 17.88 -14.76 -11.87
C PHE A 360 18.76 -14.21 -10.75
N ALA A 361 19.53 -13.16 -11.02
CA ALA A 361 20.36 -12.50 -10.01
C ALA A 361 19.49 -11.92 -8.87
N ARG A 362 18.35 -11.31 -9.21
CA ARG A 362 17.39 -10.81 -8.22
C ARG A 362 16.80 -11.94 -7.38
N GLU A 363 16.32 -13.01 -8.00
CA GLU A 363 15.71 -14.12 -7.26
C GLU A 363 16.72 -14.82 -6.34
N TRP A 364 17.97 -14.96 -6.79
CA TRP A 364 19.06 -15.47 -5.93
C TRP A 364 19.31 -14.57 -4.72
N LEU A 365 19.31 -13.25 -4.91
CA LEU A 365 19.46 -12.28 -3.82
C LEU A 365 18.32 -12.39 -2.81
N LEU A 366 17.07 -12.43 -3.28
CA LEU A 366 15.89 -12.59 -2.43
C LEU A 366 15.94 -13.90 -1.64
N MET A 367 16.32 -15.00 -2.29
CA MET A 367 16.48 -16.30 -1.63
C MET A 367 17.54 -16.26 -0.53
N LYS A 368 18.66 -15.55 -0.74
CA LYS A 368 19.72 -15.38 0.27
C LYS A 368 19.24 -14.57 1.47
N ARG A 369 18.44 -13.53 1.26
CA ARG A 369 17.91 -12.66 2.33
C ARG A 369 16.81 -13.33 3.14
N ASP A 370 16.04 -14.21 2.51
CA ASP A 370 15.04 -15.04 3.17
C ASP A 370 15.56 -16.42 3.59
N LEU A 371 16.88 -16.58 3.76
CA LEU A 371 17.51 -17.85 4.11
C LEU A 371 16.89 -18.50 5.36
N PHE A 372 16.48 -17.67 6.33
CA PHE A 372 15.83 -18.12 7.57
C PHE A 372 14.60 -18.99 7.30
N VAL A 373 13.76 -18.64 6.31
CA VAL A 373 12.54 -19.40 5.97
C VAL A 373 12.91 -20.81 5.49
N TYR A 374 13.94 -20.93 4.64
CA TYR A 374 14.38 -22.23 4.13
C TYR A 374 15.06 -23.07 5.22
N VAL A 375 15.88 -22.46 6.06
CA VAL A 375 16.51 -23.14 7.20
C VAL A 375 15.44 -23.68 8.15
N TYR A 376 14.46 -22.86 8.50
CA TYR A 376 13.34 -23.27 9.35
C TYR A 376 12.58 -24.47 8.76
N ARG A 377 12.32 -24.45 7.45
CA ARG A 377 11.67 -25.57 6.75
C ARG A 377 12.49 -26.86 6.78
N ILE A 378 13.80 -26.77 6.58
CA ILE A 378 14.70 -27.93 6.67
C ILE A 378 14.70 -28.49 8.10
N VAL A 379 14.74 -27.64 9.11
CA VAL A 379 14.67 -28.06 10.52
C VAL A 379 13.33 -28.72 10.82
N GLN A 380 12.21 -28.11 10.42
CA GLN A 380 10.86 -28.67 10.57
C GLN A 380 10.75 -30.05 9.92
N LEU A 381 11.24 -30.19 8.68
CA LEU A 381 11.23 -31.46 7.96
C LEU A 381 12.11 -32.52 8.66
N THR A 382 13.25 -32.10 9.21
CA THR A 382 14.14 -32.98 9.98
C THR A 382 13.42 -33.51 11.23
N ILE A 383 12.77 -32.64 12.01
CA ILE A 383 11.97 -33.04 13.18
C ILE A 383 10.86 -34.02 12.78
N LEU A 384 10.14 -33.72 11.69
CA LEU A 384 9.08 -34.57 11.19
C LEU A 384 9.58 -35.94 10.72
N SER A 385 10.76 -35.99 10.10
CA SER A 385 11.40 -37.24 9.70
C SER A 385 11.86 -38.07 10.91
N ILE A 386 12.28 -37.41 12.00
CA ILE A 386 12.61 -38.07 13.27
C ILE A 386 11.36 -38.72 13.88
N LEU A 387 10.25 -37.98 13.94
CA LEU A 387 8.97 -38.53 14.38
C LEU A 387 8.50 -39.69 13.49
N ALA A 388 8.76 -39.60 12.17
CA ALA A 388 8.39 -40.65 11.24
C ALA A 388 9.14 -41.97 11.52
N PHE A 389 10.47 -41.92 11.66
CA PHE A 389 11.23 -43.16 11.86
C PHE A 389 11.11 -43.72 13.28
N THR A 390 10.83 -42.90 14.30
CA THR A 390 10.56 -43.41 15.65
C THR A 390 9.23 -44.13 15.72
N LEU A 391 8.22 -43.66 14.97
CA LEU A 391 6.92 -44.33 14.86
C LEU A 391 7.00 -45.66 14.11
N PHE A 392 7.80 -45.72 13.04
CA PHE A 392 7.96 -46.91 12.19
C PHE A 392 9.32 -47.58 12.36
N LEU A 393 9.78 -47.74 13.60
CA LEU A 393 11.13 -48.21 13.89
C LEU A 393 11.36 -49.64 13.39
N ARG A 394 12.50 -49.90 12.73
CA ARG A 394 12.80 -51.17 12.05
C ARG A 394 12.60 -52.42 12.90
N THR A 395 12.83 -52.37 14.21
CA THR A 395 12.66 -53.54 15.11
C THR A 395 11.22 -54.05 15.17
N GLU A 396 10.24 -53.17 14.95
CA GLU A 396 8.79 -53.48 14.99
C GLU A 396 8.16 -53.67 13.60
N MET A 397 9.01 -53.76 12.55
CA MET A 397 8.64 -53.81 11.14
C MET A 397 9.07 -55.14 10.47
N PRO A 398 8.50 -56.30 10.85
CA PRO A 398 8.86 -57.59 10.28
C PRO A 398 8.41 -57.74 8.82
N VAL A 399 9.12 -58.58 8.05
CA VAL A 399 8.92 -58.72 6.59
C VAL A 399 8.38 -60.12 6.23
N GLY A 400 7.50 -60.16 5.22
CA GLY A 400 7.09 -61.39 4.54
C GLY A 400 5.67 -61.89 4.81
N ASN A 401 4.91 -61.22 5.68
CA ASN A 401 3.48 -61.46 5.87
C ASN A 401 2.65 -60.30 5.29
N VAL A 402 1.42 -60.59 4.86
CA VAL A 402 0.49 -59.57 4.31
C VAL A 402 0.10 -58.54 5.38
N GLN A 403 -0.11 -58.96 6.63
CA GLN A 403 -0.47 -58.04 7.73
C GLN A 403 0.65 -57.04 8.04
N ASP A 404 1.91 -57.50 8.08
CA ASP A 404 3.06 -56.62 8.34
C ASP A 404 3.38 -55.72 7.13
N GLY A 405 3.09 -56.18 5.90
CA GLY A 405 3.16 -55.34 4.70
C GLY A 405 2.27 -54.10 4.75
N ASN A 406 1.15 -54.13 5.47
CA ASN A 406 0.31 -52.94 5.68
C ASN A 406 1.02 -51.84 6.48
N LYS A 407 1.91 -52.19 7.41
CA LYS A 407 2.70 -51.21 8.17
C LYS A 407 3.66 -50.46 7.24
N PHE A 408 4.34 -51.18 6.35
CA PHE A 408 5.21 -50.58 5.31
C PHE A 408 4.43 -49.70 4.34
N PHE A 409 3.24 -50.13 3.92
CA PHE A 409 2.34 -49.31 3.11
C PHE A 409 1.98 -47.99 3.81
N GLY A 410 1.66 -48.04 5.10
CA GLY A 410 1.37 -46.86 5.92
C GLY A 410 2.56 -45.91 6.02
N ALA A 411 3.77 -46.43 6.28
CA ALA A 411 4.99 -45.63 6.35
C ALA A 411 5.36 -44.95 5.02
N LEU A 412 5.19 -45.66 3.90
CA LEU A 412 5.39 -45.11 2.55
C LEU A 412 4.38 -44.01 2.22
N PHE A 413 3.11 -44.25 2.51
CA PHE A 413 2.06 -43.24 2.31
C PHE A 413 2.28 -42.00 3.17
N PHE A 414 2.65 -42.18 4.45
CA PHE A 414 3.00 -41.09 5.35
C PHE A 414 4.19 -40.27 4.80
N SER A 415 5.22 -40.94 4.28
CA SER A 415 6.35 -40.28 3.64
C SER A 415 5.93 -39.45 2.43
N LEU A 416 5.09 -40.02 1.55
CA LEU A 416 4.56 -39.33 0.38
C LEU A 416 3.74 -38.10 0.76
N MET A 417 2.85 -38.24 1.75
CA MET A 417 1.97 -37.19 2.22
C MET A 417 2.76 -35.99 2.76
N ASN A 418 3.75 -36.23 3.64
CA ASN A 418 4.54 -35.15 4.23
C ASN A 418 5.39 -34.40 3.19
N ILE A 419 6.03 -35.14 2.27
CA ILE A 419 6.81 -34.54 1.19
C ILE A 419 5.92 -33.73 0.23
N MET A 420 4.72 -34.21 -0.07
CA MET A 420 3.76 -33.46 -0.87
C MET A 420 3.28 -32.20 -0.14
N PHE A 421 2.90 -32.30 1.13
CA PHE A 421 2.40 -31.16 1.91
C PHE A 421 3.46 -30.05 2.08
N ASN A 422 4.74 -30.39 2.20
CA ASN A 422 5.81 -29.40 2.34
C ASN A 422 5.87 -28.40 1.16
N GLY A 423 5.51 -28.83 -0.05
CA GLY A 423 5.40 -27.95 -1.23
C GLY A 423 4.31 -26.87 -1.12
N PHE A 424 3.35 -27.01 -0.20
CA PHE A 424 2.24 -26.06 0.03
C PHE A 424 2.74 -24.63 0.32
N SER A 425 3.86 -24.51 1.03
CA SER A 425 4.45 -23.23 1.41
C SER A 425 4.80 -22.32 0.22
N GLU A 426 5.09 -22.89 -0.96
CA GLU A 426 5.39 -22.12 -2.17
C GLU A 426 4.21 -21.24 -2.61
N GLN A 427 2.97 -21.65 -2.32
CA GLN A 427 1.77 -20.86 -2.63
C GLN A 427 1.77 -19.52 -1.89
N ALA A 428 2.16 -19.49 -0.61
CA ALA A 428 2.20 -18.24 0.15
C ALA A 428 3.30 -17.31 -0.40
N MET A 429 4.46 -17.88 -0.76
CA MET A 429 5.61 -17.12 -1.28
C MET A 429 5.36 -16.53 -2.66
N ILE A 430 4.67 -17.25 -3.56
CA ILE A 430 4.37 -16.69 -4.88
C ILE A 430 3.34 -15.56 -4.76
N VAL A 431 2.29 -15.74 -3.95
CA VAL A 431 1.19 -14.77 -3.80
C VAL A 431 1.69 -13.43 -3.25
N SER A 432 2.60 -13.44 -2.26
CA SER A 432 3.17 -12.20 -1.71
C SER A 432 3.98 -11.39 -2.73
N ARG A 433 4.54 -12.06 -3.76
CA ARG A 433 5.36 -11.43 -4.81
C ARG A 433 4.56 -10.95 -6.02
N LEU A 434 3.31 -11.38 -6.16
CA LEU A 434 2.47 -11.06 -7.32
C LEU A 434 2.20 -9.56 -7.50
N PRO A 435 1.99 -8.73 -6.46
CA PRO A 435 1.76 -7.30 -6.64
C PRO A 435 2.92 -6.60 -7.37
N VAL A 436 4.16 -6.87 -6.94
CA VAL A 436 5.37 -6.32 -7.57
C VAL A 436 5.54 -6.88 -8.99
N PHE A 437 5.26 -8.18 -9.17
CA PHE A 437 5.29 -8.80 -10.50
C PHE A 437 4.33 -8.15 -11.48
N TYR A 438 3.06 -7.95 -11.11
CA TYR A 438 2.07 -7.33 -12.00
C TYR A 438 2.43 -5.90 -12.34
N LYS A 439 2.89 -5.11 -11.36
CA LYS A 439 3.45 -3.77 -11.59
C LYS A 439 4.53 -3.85 -12.68
N GLN A 440 5.62 -4.58 -12.44
CA GLN A 440 6.78 -4.63 -13.35
C GLN A 440 6.44 -5.20 -14.74
N ARG A 441 5.57 -6.23 -14.80
CA ARG A 441 5.06 -6.79 -16.06
C ARG A 441 4.29 -5.75 -16.87
N ASP A 442 3.40 -5.01 -16.21
CA ASP A 442 2.53 -4.03 -16.86
C ASP A 442 3.30 -2.76 -17.27
N PHE A 443 4.49 -2.53 -16.71
CA PHE A 443 5.51 -1.55 -17.15
C PHE A 443 6.52 -2.10 -18.18
N MET A 444 6.32 -3.32 -18.69
CA MET A 444 7.21 -3.94 -19.67
C MET A 444 8.67 -4.11 -19.20
N PHE A 445 8.91 -4.29 -17.89
CA PHE A 445 10.25 -4.60 -17.38
C PHE A 445 10.72 -5.95 -17.89
N TYR A 446 9.88 -6.98 -17.79
CA TYR A 446 10.17 -8.34 -18.24
C TYR A 446 8.89 -9.15 -18.48
N PRO A 447 8.96 -10.23 -19.29
CA PRO A 447 7.85 -11.17 -19.48
C PRO A 447 7.66 -12.15 -18.30
N ALA A 448 6.48 -12.76 -18.19
CA ALA A 448 6.14 -13.70 -17.11
C ALA A 448 7.08 -14.90 -16.99
N TRP A 449 7.59 -15.42 -18.11
CA TRP A 449 8.53 -16.55 -18.10
C TRP A 449 9.88 -16.19 -17.48
N ALA A 450 10.36 -14.95 -17.66
CA ALA A 450 11.62 -14.48 -17.09
C ALA A 450 11.54 -14.35 -15.56
N PHE A 451 10.33 -14.19 -15.02
CA PHE A 451 10.04 -14.23 -13.60
C PHE A 451 9.92 -15.66 -13.05
N ALA A 452 9.12 -16.52 -13.70
CA ALA A 452 8.79 -17.83 -13.18
C ALA A 452 9.93 -18.87 -13.34
N LEU A 453 10.72 -18.80 -14.41
CA LEU A 453 11.79 -19.76 -14.66
C LEU A 453 12.90 -19.73 -13.59
N PRO A 454 13.44 -18.55 -13.18
CA PRO A 454 14.41 -18.50 -12.09
C PRO A 454 13.89 -19.13 -10.80
N ILE A 455 12.64 -18.87 -10.42
CA ILE A 455 12.00 -19.45 -9.24
C ILE A 455 12.00 -20.98 -9.36
N TRP A 456 11.58 -21.52 -10.50
CA TRP A 456 11.56 -22.97 -10.70
C TRP A 456 12.97 -23.59 -10.61
N VAL A 457 13.95 -23.02 -11.32
CA VAL A 457 15.33 -23.55 -11.33
C VAL A 457 15.97 -23.50 -9.95
N LEU A 458 15.81 -22.40 -9.22
CA LEU A 458 16.39 -22.23 -7.88
C LEU A 458 15.74 -23.11 -6.81
N ARG A 459 14.55 -23.63 -7.06
CA ARG A 459 13.87 -24.59 -6.18
C ARG A 459 14.34 -26.03 -6.35
N ILE A 460 15.00 -26.37 -7.45
CA ILE A 460 15.50 -27.73 -7.71
C ILE A 460 16.52 -28.17 -6.63
N PRO A 461 17.59 -27.40 -6.31
CA PRO A 461 18.54 -27.78 -5.27
C PRO A 461 17.92 -27.90 -3.87
N ILE A 462 17.00 -27.00 -3.53
CA ILE A 462 16.31 -27.02 -2.22
C ILE A 462 15.46 -28.29 -2.09
N SER A 463 14.70 -28.62 -3.13
CA SER A 463 13.90 -29.84 -3.14
C SER A 463 14.76 -31.10 -3.10
N PHE A 464 15.91 -31.10 -3.76
CA PHE A 464 16.86 -32.21 -3.72
C PHE A 464 17.38 -32.43 -2.29
N LEU A 465 17.71 -31.34 -1.58
CA LEU A 465 18.13 -31.38 -0.18
C LEU A 465 17.00 -31.87 0.74
N GLU A 466 15.79 -31.32 0.61
CA GLU A 466 14.63 -31.68 1.43
C GLU A 466 14.24 -33.16 1.26
N SER A 467 14.12 -33.64 0.02
CA SER A 467 13.87 -35.07 -0.23
C SER A 467 15.04 -35.94 0.24
N GLY A 468 16.26 -35.43 0.16
CA GLY A 468 17.48 -36.13 0.57
C GLY A 468 17.52 -36.37 2.07
N ILE A 469 17.30 -35.32 2.86
CA ILE A 469 17.25 -35.41 4.32
C ILE A 469 16.18 -36.40 4.76
N TRP A 470 14.97 -36.30 4.19
CA TRP A 470 13.89 -37.24 4.51
C TRP A 470 14.30 -38.69 4.25
N VAL A 471 14.82 -38.99 3.06
CA VAL A 471 15.17 -40.36 2.66
C VAL A 471 16.35 -40.88 3.48
N VAL A 472 17.40 -40.08 3.67
CA VAL A 472 18.57 -40.47 4.46
C VAL A 472 18.18 -40.83 5.88
N LEU A 473 17.30 -40.05 6.51
CA LEU A 473 16.89 -40.28 7.90
C LEU A 473 15.87 -41.41 8.05
N THR A 474 14.98 -41.61 7.09
CA THR A 474 13.87 -42.58 7.23
C THR A 474 14.16 -43.94 6.58
N TYR A 475 15.00 -44.02 5.55
CA TYR A 475 15.06 -45.21 4.71
C TYR A 475 15.56 -46.46 5.45
N TYR A 476 16.75 -46.37 6.04
CA TYR A 476 17.37 -47.49 6.75
C TYR A 476 16.83 -47.69 8.17
N THR A 477 16.38 -46.61 8.80
CA THR A 477 15.85 -46.60 10.18
C THR A 477 14.46 -47.22 10.27
N ILE A 478 13.62 -47.02 9.24
CA ILE A 478 12.33 -47.73 9.10
C ILE A 478 12.54 -49.15 8.57
N GLY A 479 13.63 -49.38 7.82
CA GLY A 479 13.94 -50.68 7.24
C GLY A 479 13.24 -50.92 5.90
N PHE A 480 13.07 -49.89 5.08
CA PHE A 480 12.72 -50.07 3.66
C PHE A 480 13.78 -50.92 2.94
N ALA A 481 13.40 -51.56 1.83
CA ALA A 481 14.18 -52.61 1.16
C ALA A 481 15.65 -52.22 0.90
N PRO A 482 16.61 -52.63 1.76
CA PRO A 482 18.02 -52.38 1.53
C PRO A 482 18.50 -53.45 0.55
N SER A 483 18.95 -53.09 -0.66
CA SER A 483 19.45 -54.12 -1.58
C SER A 483 20.79 -54.65 -1.06
N ALA A 484 20.72 -55.67 -0.20
CA ALA A 484 21.79 -56.56 0.20
C ALA A 484 21.11 -57.90 0.47
N SER A 485 21.26 -58.82 -0.46
CA SER A 485 21.03 -60.24 -0.27
C SER A 485 21.41 -60.65 1.15
N SER A 486 20.46 -61.22 1.91
CA SER A 486 20.81 -62.25 2.88
C SER A 486 21.29 -63.46 2.10
N LEU A 487 22.51 -63.38 1.58
CA LEU A 487 23.16 -64.50 0.92
C LEU A 487 24.64 -64.48 1.24
N GLN A 488 24.92 -64.68 2.52
CA GLN A 488 26.11 -65.39 2.96
C GLN A 488 26.04 -66.86 2.47
N ARG A 489 26.05 -67.05 1.14
CA ARG A 489 26.32 -68.28 0.35
C ARG A 489 25.70 -68.18 -1.05
N LYS A 490 26.34 -67.47 -1.97
CA LYS A 490 26.73 -68.01 -3.29
C LYS A 490 27.28 -66.91 -4.21
N PHE A 491 28.48 -67.21 -4.71
CA PHE A 491 29.18 -66.60 -5.83
C PHE A 491 29.88 -65.25 -5.61
N GLN A 492 31.16 -65.38 -5.25
CA GLN A 492 32.30 -64.60 -5.73
C GLN A 492 32.07 -64.11 -7.19
N ASN A 493 32.27 -62.81 -7.43
CA ASN A 493 32.24 -62.08 -8.70
C ASN A 493 30.88 -61.45 -9.12
N SER A 494 30.50 -60.34 -8.49
CA SER A 494 29.74 -59.26 -9.14
C SER A 494 29.87 -57.93 -8.38
N HIS A 495 29.93 -56.84 -9.15
CA HIS A 495 30.35 -55.50 -8.76
C HIS A 495 29.47 -54.83 -7.66
N PRO A 496 30.05 -53.95 -6.81
CA PRO A 496 29.34 -53.19 -5.75
C PRO A 496 28.29 -52.16 -6.24
N SER A 497 28.01 -52.08 -7.55
CA SER A 497 27.12 -51.08 -8.16
C SER A 497 25.61 -51.33 -7.93
N PHE A 498 25.21 -52.47 -7.35
CA PHE A 498 23.78 -52.83 -7.24
C PHE A 498 23.09 -52.36 -5.94
N TYR A 499 23.86 -52.10 -4.87
CA TYR A 499 23.35 -51.71 -3.53
C TYR A 499 22.60 -50.37 -3.52
N PHE A 500 22.91 -49.48 -4.47
CA PHE A 500 22.46 -48.10 -4.49
C PHE A 500 21.13 -47.88 -5.24
N ILE A 501 20.68 -48.84 -6.03
CA ILE A 501 19.64 -48.61 -7.06
C ILE A 501 18.26 -48.34 -6.43
N ARG A 502 17.81 -49.11 -5.43
CA ARG A 502 16.47 -48.93 -4.83
C ARG A 502 16.37 -47.70 -3.90
N PHE A 503 17.44 -47.37 -3.19
CA PHE A 503 17.54 -46.13 -2.42
C PHE A 503 17.41 -44.92 -3.34
N PHE A 504 18.19 -44.87 -4.42
CA PHE A 504 18.12 -43.78 -5.40
C PHE A 504 16.77 -43.74 -6.13
N ARG A 505 16.12 -44.89 -6.37
CA ARG A 505 14.75 -44.93 -6.92
C ARG A 505 13.72 -44.31 -5.99
N GLN A 506 13.78 -44.59 -4.68
CA GLN A 506 12.87 -43.96 -3.70
C GLN A 506 13.17 -42.47 -3.54
N PHE A 507 14.46 -42.10 -3.49
CA PHE A 507 14.87 -40.70 -3.48
C PHE A 507 14.38 -39.95 -4.72
N LEU A 508 14.57 -40.51 -5.92
CA LEU A 508 14.09 -39.93 -7.17
C LEU A 508 12.56 -39.78 -7.17
N ALA A 509 11.83 -40.80 -6.72
CA ALA A 509 10.36 -40.73 -6.64
C ALA A 509 9.88 -39.62 -5.71
N LEU A 510 10.45 -39.52 -4.50
CA LEU A 510 10.08 -38.47 -3.54
C LEU A 510 10.53 -37.07 -4.00
N PHE A 511 11.70 -36.97 -4.63
CA PHE A 511 12.17 -35.74 -5.26
C PHE A 511 11.21 -35.26 -6.36
N CYS A 512 10.79 -36.14 -7.26
CA CYS A 512 9.82 -35.83 -8.33
C CYS A 512 8.46 -35.43 -7.75
N VAL A 513 7.98 -36.11 -6.70
CA VAL A 513 6.72 -35.73 -6.02
C VAL A 513 6.85 -34.35 -5.39
N HIS A 514 7.98 -34.06 -4.74
CA HIS A 514 8.20 -32.76 -4.11
C HIS A 514 8.24 -31.62 -5.15
N GLN A 515 9.00 -31.80 -6.24
CA GLN A 515 9.03 -30.86 -7.37
C GLN A 515 7.65 -30.65 -7.99
N MET A 516 6.89 -31.73 -8.16
CA MET A 516 5.53 -31.67 -8.67
C MET A 516 4.63 -30.85 -7.73
N SER A 517 4.73 -31.08 -6.42
CA SER A 517 3.97 -30.34 -5.41
C SER A 517 4.28 -28.84 -5.42
N ILE A 518 5.57 -28.47 -5.40
CA ILE A 518 6.00 -27.07 -5.50
C ILE A 518 5.40 -26.41 -6.76
N SER A 519 5.43 -27.12 -7.89
CA SER A 519 4.93 -26.60 -9.17
C SER A 519 3.40 -26.45 -9.18
N LEU A 520 2.67 -27.40 -8.57
CA LEU A 520 1.22 -27.34 -8.40
C LEU A 520 0.82 -26.15 -7.52
N PHE A 521 1.43 -25.99 -6.35
CA PHE A 521 1.07 -24.91 -5.43
C PHE A 521 1.50 -23.53 -5.95
N ARG A 522 2.56 -23.45 -6.77
CA ARG A 522 2.88 -22.25 -7.55
C ARG A 522 1.79 -21.91 -8.56
N LEU A 523 1.27 -22.90 -9.30
CA LEU A 523 0.15 -22.72 -10.22
C LEU A 523 -1.11 -22.25 -9.48
N VAL A 524 -1.45 -22.87 -8.35
CA VAL A 524 -2.61 -22.47 -7.53
C VAL A 524 -2.45 -21.03 -7.03
N GLY A 525 -1.26 -20.65 -6.55
CA GLY A 525 -0.99 -19.26 -6.15
C GLY A 525 -1.09 -18.27 -7.31
N ALA A 526 -0.60 -18.63 -8.50
CA ALA A 526 -0.70 -17.81 -9.71
C ALA A 526 -2.16 -17.61 -10.17
N ILE A 527 -3.01 -18.62 -10.03
CA ILE A 527 -4.44 -18.53 -10.36
C ILE A 527 -5.22 -17.76 -9.27
N GLY A 528 -4.95 -18.10 -8.01
CA GLY A 528 -5.66 -17.56 -6.85
C GLY A 528 -5.37 -16.09 -6.59
N ARG A 529 -4.15 -15.62 -6.88
CA ARG A 529 -3.67 -14.22 -6.85
C ARG A 529 -3.75 -13.48 -5.50
N THR A 530 -4.62 -13.91 -4.59
CA THR A 530 -4.75 -13.43 -3.21
C THR A 530 -4.58 -14.58 -2.23
N HIS A 531 -4.18 -14.30 -0.98
CA HIS A 531 -3.97 -15.34 0.03
C HIS A 531 -5.25 -16.11 0.33
N VAL A 532 -6.39 -15.43 0.43
CA VAL A 532 -7.68 -16.05 0.76
C VAL A 532 -8.11 -17.04 -0.31
N VAL A 533 -8.15 -16.62 -1.58
CA VAL A 533 -8.59 -17.49 -2.68
C VAL A 533 -7.60 -18.64 -2.88
N SER A 534 -6.29 -18.35 -2.83
CA SER A 534 -5.26 -19.37 -3.01
C SER A 534 -5.30 -20.43 -1.92
N ASN A 535 -5.50 -20.06 -0.65
CA ASN A 535 -5.60 -21.04 0.45
C ASN A 535 -6.79 -21.99 0.29
N ILE A 536 -7.96 -21.47 -0.11
CA ILE A 536 -9.17 -22.29 -0.35
C ILE A 536 -8.92 -23.27 -1.49
N VAL A 537 -8.40 -22.78 -2.63
CA VAL A 537 -8.13 -23.62 -3.81
C VAL A 537 -7.04 -24.65 -3.52
N SER A 538 -5.98 -24.27 -2.80
CA SER A 538 -4.91 -25.18 -2.39
C SER A 538 -5.43 -26.30 -1.49
N GLY A 539 -6.26 -25.98 -0.48
CA GLY A 539 -6.85 -26.97 0.42
C GLY A 539 -7.74 -27.98 -0.32
N LEU A 540 -8.64 -27.49 -1.18
CA LEU A 540 -9.51 -28.33 -2.01
C LEU A 540 -8.71 -29.21 -2.98
N SER A 541 -7.70 -28.64 -3.64
CA SER A 541 -6.84 -29.37 -4.57
C SER A 541 -6.04 -30.47 -3.87
N TYR A 542 -5.48 -30.18 -2.69
CA TYR A 542 -4.76 -31.14 -1.87
C TYR A 542 -5.67 -32.30 -1.44
N GLN A 543 -6.88 -32.00 -0.96
CA GLN A 543 -7.83 -33.02 -0.53
C GLN A 543 -8.29 -33.93 -1.68
N LEU A 544 -8.51 -33.37 -2.87
CA LEU A 544 -8.88 -34.13 -4.07
C LEU A 544 -7.75 -35.07 -4.52
N ILE A 545 -6.51 -34.56 -4.59
CA ILE A 545 -5.33 -35.34 -4.97
C ILE A 545 -5.07 -36.44 -3.95
N PHE A 546 -5.24 -36.14 -2.65
CA PHE A 546 -5.11 -37.09 -1.55
C PHE A 546 -6.10 -38.25 -1.65
N LEU A 547 -7.39 -37.95 -1.90
CA LEU A 547 -8.43 -38.96 -2.07
C LEU A 547 -8.16 -39.88 -3.26
N LEU A 548 -7.71 -39.31 -4.38
CA LEU A 548 -7.48 -40.01 -5.65
C LEU A 548 -6.07 -40.62 -5.76
N GLY A 549 -5.26 -40.59 -4.71
CA GLY A 549 -3.89 -41.11 -4.68
C GLY A 549 -3.77 -42.65 -4.67
N GLY A 550 -4.88 -43.39 -4.56
CA GLY A 550 -4.91 -44.85 -4.60
C GLY A 550 -4.73 -45.57 -3.26
N PHE A 551 -4.37 -44.84 -2.19
CA PHE A 551 -4.23 -45.41 -0.85
C PHE A 551 -5.53 -45.36 -0.03
N VAL A 552 -6.23 -44.21 -0.04
CA VAL A 552 -7.50 -44.01 0.69
C VAL A 552 -8.65 -44.71 -0.03
N VAL A 553 -8.75 -44.48 -1.34
CA VAL A 553 -9.69 -45.17 -2.23
C VAL A 553 -8.87 -46.00 -3.21
N SER A 554 -9.08 -47.32 -3.22
CA SER A 554 -8.40 -48.20 -4.17
C SER A 554 -8.94 -47.98 -5.58
N LYS A 555 -8.09 -48.22 -6.59
CA LYS A 555 -8.45 -48.07 -8.00
C LYS A 555 -9.72 -48.83 -8.37
N ASP A 556 -9.85 -50.06 -7.87
CA ASP A 556 -10.95 -50.97 -8.21
C ASP A 556 -12.28 -50.59 -7.51
N ALA A 557 -12.22 -49.78 -6.45
CA ALA A 557 -13.40 -49.23 -5.78
C ALA A 557 -13.97 -47.98 -6.50
N ILE A 558 -13.18 -47.33 -7.36
CA ILE A 558 -13.60 -46.14 -8.10
C ILE A 558 -14.53 -46.56 -9.24
N LYS A 559 -15.72 -45.94 -9.32
CA LYS A 559 -16.67 -46.23 -10.40
C LYS A 559 -16.08 -45.87 -11.77
N PRO A 560 -16.42 -46.61 -12.86
CA PRO A 560 -15.84 -46.40 -14.18
C PRO A 560 -15.93 -44.96 -14.71
N TRP A 561 -16.99 -44.22 -14.37
CA TRP A 561 -17.17 -42.83 -14.79
C TRP A 561 -16.28 -41.82 -14.05
N MET A 562 -15.69 -42.19 -12.90
CA MET A 562 -14.75 -41.36 -12.12
C MET A 562 -13.29 -41.79 -12.28
N ILE A 563 -13.02 -42.89 -12.99
CA ILE A 563 -11.67 -43.48 -13.04
C ILE A 563 -10.62 -42.55 -13.65
N TRP A 564 -11.02 -41.61 -14.52
CA TRP A 564 -10.13 -40.59 -15.07
C TRP A 564 -9.53 -39.71 -13.96
N GLY A 565 -10.24 -39.48 -12.85
CA GLY A 565 -9.75 -38.75 -11.69
C GLY A 565 -8.56 -39.44 -11.01
N TYR A 566 -8.53 -40.78 -11.03
CA TYR A 566 -7.38 -41.54 -10.55
C TYR A 566 -6.14 -41.31 -11.44
N TYR A 567 -6.32 -41.29 -12.76
CA TYR A 567 -5.23 -41.09 -13.72
C TYR A 567 -4.74 -39.64 -13.81
N ILE A 568 -5.60 -38.65 -13.52
CA ILE A 568 -5.18 -37.23 -13.50
C ILE A 568 -4.44 -36.86 -12.20
N SER A 569 -4.55 -37.67 -11.14
CA SER A 569 -3.93 -37.39 -9.85
C SER A 569 -2.42 -37.66 -9.90
N PRO A 570 -1.57 -36.64 -9.68
CA PRO A 570 -0.11 -36.84 -9.64
C PRO A 570 0.32 -37.74 -8.46
N MET A 571 -0.43 -37.72 -7.36
CA MET A 571 -0.13 -38.53 -6.17
C MET A 571 -0.27 -40.02 -6.44
N MET A 572 -1.14 -40.42 -7.38
CA MET A 572 -1.27 -41.82 -7.80
C MET A 572 0.04 -42.38 -8.36
N TYR A 573 0.74 -41.60 -9.19
CA TYR A 573 2.03 -42.00 -9.75
C TYR A 573 3.13 -42.01 -8.69
N GLY A 574 3.14 -41.04 -7.77
CA GLY A 574 4.04 -41.04 -6.61
C GLY A 574 3.86 -42.26 -5.72
N GLN A 575 2.61 -42.61 -5.39
CA GLN A 575 2.26 -43.77 -4.59
C GLN A 575 2.66 -45.07 -5.28
N ASN A 576 2.31 -45.24 -6.57
CA ASN A 576 2.72 -46.43 -7.34
C ASN A 576 4.25 -46.57 -7.41
N ALA A 577 5.00 -45.48 -7.62
CA ALA A 577 6.45 -45.53 -7.71
C ALA A 577 7.11 -46.06 -6.41
N ILE A 578 6.70 -45.55 -5.25
CA ILE A 578 7.30 -45.95 -3.97
C ILE A 578 6.90 -47.37 -3.54
N VAL A 579 5.65 -47.79 -3.79
CA VAL A 579 5.18 -49.13 -3.40
C VAL A 579 5.73 -50.22 -4.33
N ILE A 580 5.87 -49.95 -5.63
CA ILE A 580 6.53 -50.85 -6.59
C ILE A 580 8.01 -51.01 -6.23
N ASN A 581 8.69 -49.92 -5.85
CA ASN A 581 10.09 -49.97 -5.43
C ASN A 581 10.31 -50.82 -4.16
N GLU A 582 9.32 -50.89 -3.28
CA GLU A 582 9.38 -51.63 -2.02
C GLU A 582 8.91 -53.09 -2.17
N PHE A 583 7.69 -53.34 -2.68
CA PHE A 583 7.05 -54.66 -2.66
C PHE A 583 7.49 -55.60 -3.79
N LEU A 584 8.20 -55.11 -4.81
CA LEU A 584 8.86 -55.96 -5.80
C LEU A 584 10.29 -56.34 -5.42
N ASP A 585 10.65 -56.18 -4.15
CA ASP A 585 11.92 -56.68 -3.62
C ASP A 585 11.86 -58.18 -3.29
N GLU A 586 13.01 -58.85 -3.37
CA GLU A 586 13.13 -60.30 -3.10
C GLU A 586 12.63 -60.67 -1.70
N ARG A 587 12.74 -59.75 -0.73
CA ARG A 587 12.23 -59.95 0.64
C ARG A 587 10.73 -60.23 0.73
N TRP A 588 9.96 -59.81 -0.27
CA TRP A 588 8.53 -60.04 -0.39
C TRP A 588 8.16 -61.21 -1.33
N SER A 589 9.15 -61.98 -1.79
CA SER A 589 8.99 -63.09 -2.74
C SER A 589 8.56 -64.41 -2.10
N LYS A 590 8.19 -64.42 -0.81
CA LYS A 590 7.57 -65.60 -0.18
C LYS A 590 6.34 -66.04 -0.99
N PRO A 591 6.16 -67.35 -1.23
CA PRO A 591 5.03 -67.87 -2.00
C PRO A 591 3.72 -67.54 -1.30
N ASN A 592 2.72 -67.18 -2.09
CA ASN A 592 1.41 -66.79 -1.58
C ASN A 592 0.69 -67.97 -0.91
N THR A 593 0.21 -67.76 0.32
CA THR A 593 -0.60 -68.72 1.08
C THR A 593 -2.09 -68.38 1.09
N ASP A 594 -2.49 -67.23 0.53
CA ASP A 594 -3.89 -66.77 0.48
C ASP A 594 -4.52 -67.07 -0.90
N SER A 595 -5.50 -67.98 -0.92
CA SER A 595 -6.21 -68.42 -2.11
C SER A 595 -7.16 -67.36 -2.69
N ARG A 596 -7.41 -66.24 -2.00
CA ARG A 596 -8.31 -65.16 -2.45
C ARG A 596 -7.70 -64.28 -3.54
N PHE A 597 -6.38 -64.28 -3.70
CA PHE A 597 -5.69 -63.45 -4.67
C PHE A 597 -4.80 -64.30 -5.58
N ASP A 598 -5.09 -64.29 -6.87
CA ASP A 598 -4.28 -64.95 -7.90
C ASP A 598 -2.99 -64.13 -8.17
N ALA A 599 -1.98 -64.31 -7.31
CA ALA A 599 -0.66 -63.71 -7.43
C ALA A 599 0.41 -64.63 -6.82
N PRO A 600 1.62 -64.70 -7.42
CA PRO A 600 2.62 -65.72 -7.06
C PRO A 600 3.42 -65.40 -5.78
N THR A 601 3.50 -64.14 -5.37
CA THR A 601 4.30 -63.69 -4.21
C THR A 601 3.52 -62.77 -3.29
N VAL A 602 3.86 -62.76 -1.99
CA VAL A 602 3.26 -61.87 -0.99
C VAL A 602 3.32 -60.39 -1.42
N GLY A 603 4.43 -59.94 -2.02
CA GLY A 603 4.55 -58.58 -2.55
C GLY A 603 3.55 -58.25 -3.67
N LYS A 604 3.33 -59.18 -4.61
CA LYS A 604 2.33 -58.99 -5.68
C LYS A 604 0.89 -59.06 -5.14
N VAL A 605 0.63 -59.87 -4.11
CA VAL A 605 -0.66 -59.89 -3.38
C VAL A 605 -0.92 -58.53 -2.72
N LEU A 606 0.08 -57.94 -2.07
CA LEU A 606 0.00 -56.63 -1.43
C LEU A 606 -0.31 -55.50 -2.43
N LEU A 607 0.28 -55.54 -3.62
CA LEU A 607 -0.01 -54.58 -4.69
C LEU A 607 -1.41 -54.80 -5.29
N LYS A 608 -1.75 -56.04 -5.66
CA LYS A 608 -3.03 -56.38 -6.33
C LYS A 608 -4.24 -56.19 -5.41
N SER A 609 -4.11 -56.48 -4.11
CA SER A 609 -5.19 -56.31 -3.12
C SER A 609 -5.63 -54.86 -2.91
N ARG A 610 -4.78 -53.88 -3.26
CA ARG A 610 -5.11 -52.44 -3.21
C ARG A 610 -5.22 -51.78 -4.60
N GLY A 611 -5.16 -52.58 -5.68
CA GLY A 611 -5.31 -52.09 -7.05
C GLY A 611 -4.08 -51.35 -7.61
N PHE A 612 -2.88 -51.61 -7.09
CA PHE A 612 -1.61 -51.06 -7.59
C PHE A 612 -1.00 -51.94 -8.69
N TYR A 613 -0.14 -51.36 -9.54
CA TYR A 613 0.53 -52.08 -10.61
C TYR A 613 1.62 -53.03 -10.09
N THR A 614 1.80 -54.16 -10.78
CA THR A 614 2.70 -55.26 -10.33
C THR A 614 3.99 -55.39 -11.13
N GLU A 615 4.14 -54.66 -12.24
CA GLU A 615 5.30 -54.79 -13.13
C GLU A 615 6.35 -53.70 -12.87
N ASN A 616 7.63 -54.08 -12.94
CA ASN A 616 8.75 -53.18 -12.62
C ASN A 616 8.86 -51.95 -13.54
N TYR A 617 8.46 -52.07 -14.82
CA TYR A 617 8.56 -50.97 -15.78
C TYR A 617 7.62 -49.79 -15.43
N TRP A 618 6.53 -50.04 -14.70
CA TRP A 618 5.59 -49.00 -14.26
C TRP A 618 6.24 -47.95 -13.37
N PHE A 619 7.33 -48.28 -12.67
CA PHE A 619 8.10 -47.29 -11.93
C PHE A 619 8.58 -46.15 -12.84
N TRP A 620 9.18 -46.47 -13.99
CA TRP A 620 9.70 -45.46 -14.90
C TRP A 620 8.58 -44.69 -15.60
N ILE A 621 7.44 -45.33 -15.86
CA ILE A 621 6.23 -44.64 -16.33
C ILE A 621 5.76 -43.61 -15.30
N CYS A 622 5.73 -43.98 -14.01
CA CYS A 622 5.35 -43.06 -12.93
C CYS A 622 6.30 -41.88 -12.82
N ILE A 623 7.62 -42.11 -12.91
CA ILE A 623 8.62 -41.04 -12.92
C ILE A 623 8.43 -40.12 -14.14
N GLY A 624 8.27 -40.68 -15.33
CA GLY A 624 8.00 -39.92 -16.55
C GLY A 624 6.73 -39.07 -16.45
N ALA A 625 5.65 -39.63 -15.89
CA ALA A 625 4.39 -38.91 -15.64
C ALA A 625 4.58 -37.77 -14.64
N LEU A 626 5.29 -37.99 -13.53
CA LEU A 626 5.59 -36.94 -12.54
C LEU A 626 6.40 -35.80 -13.15
N PHE A 627 7.41 -36.10 -13.99
CA PHE A 627 8.12 -35.06 -14.77
C PHE A 627 7.16 -34.32 -15.70
N GLY A 628 6.28 -35.03 -16.41
CA GLY A 628 5.23 -34.41 -17.23
C GLY A 628 4.37 -33.41 -16.44
N PHE A 629 3.93 -33.77 -15.23
CA PHE A 629 3.18 -32.85 -14.36
C PHE A 629 4.02 -31.65 -13.90
N ILE A 630 5.31 -31.83 -13.57
CA ILE A 630 6.21 -30.72 -13.22
C ILE A 630 6.26 -29.70 -14.37
N PHE A 631 6.51 -30.15 -15.60
CA PHE A 631 6.54 -29.27 -16.77
C PHE A 631 5.19 -28.62 -17.04
N LEU A 632 4.11 -29.40 -16.98
CA LEU A 632 2.74 -28.93 -17.21
C LEU A 632 2.35 -27.82 -16.23
N PHE A 633 2.53 -28.02 -14.92
CA PHE A 633 2.14 -27.04 -13.91
C PHE A 633 2.98 -25.76 -14.00
N ASN A 634 4.27 -25.85 -14.30
CA ASN A 634 5.10 -24.67 -14.53
C ASN A 634 4.69 -23.90 -15.78
N LEU A 635 4.41 -24.60 -16.89
CA LEU A 635 3.93 -23.97 -18.12
C LEU A 635 2.58 -23.28 -17.90
N LEU A 636 1.63 -23.96 -17.24
CA LEU A 636 0.34 -23.39 -16.88
C LEU A 636 0.50 -22.19 -15.93
N SER A 637 1.48 -22.21 -15.03
CA SER A 637 1.76 -21.08 -14.13
C SER A 637 2.26 -19.87 -14.92
N ILE A 638 3.17 -20.07 -15.88
CA ILE A 638 3.63 -19.02 -16.80
C ILE A 638 2.47 -18.46 -17.62
N ILE A 639 1.60 -19.32 -18.17
CA ILE A 639 0.42 -18.92 -18.93
C ILE A 639 -0.53 -18.10 -18.04
N ALA A 640 -0.82 -18.58 -16.83
CA ALA A 640 -1.66 -17.88 -15.86
C ALA A 640 -1.10 -16.48 -15.54
N LEU A 641 0.19 -16.36 -15.25
CA LEU A 641 0.86 -15.08 -14.97
C LEU A 641 0.95 -14.16 -16.20
N THR A 642 0.89 -14.71 -17.42
CA THR A 642 0.90 -13.93 -18.65
C THR A 642 -0.46 -13.28 -18.92
N TYR A 643 -1.56 -14.01 -18.68
CA TYR A 643 -2.90 -13.57 -19.09
C TYR A 643 -3.80 -13.08 -17.95
N LEU A 644 -3.57 -13.49 -16.70
CA LEU A 644 -4.35 -13.00 -15.57
C LEU A 644 -3.82 -11.65 -15.10
N ASN A 645 -4.70 -10.73 -14.70
CA ASN A 645 -4.34 -9.47 -14.08
C ASN A 645 -4.46 -9.55 -12.55
N ALA A 646 -3.93 -8.55 -11.84
CA ALA A 646 -4.11 -8.43 -10.39
C ALA A 646 -5.60 -8.45 -10.01
N ILE A 647 -5.93 -8.96 -8.80
CA ILE A 647 -7.29 -8.92 -8.27
C ILE A 647 -7.43 -7.63 -7.45
N GLY A 648 -8.22 -6.68 -7.93
CA GLY A 648 -8.53 -5.44 -7.23
C GLY A 648 -8.81 -4.34 -8.25
N ASP A 649 -10.09 -3.98 -8.42
CA ASP A 649 -10.46 -2.82 -9.23
C ASP A 649 -10.51 -1.62 -8.28
N ALA A 650 -9.61 -0.66 -8.43
CA ALA A 650 -9.73 0.65 -7.81
C ALA A 650 -10.90 1.42 -8.45
N LYS A 651 -12.12 1.14 -7.99
CA LYS A 651 -13.32 1.88 -8.39
C LYS A 651 -13.69 2.81 -7.25
N ALA A 652 -13.26 4.06 -7.36
CA ALA A 652 -13.77 5.13 -6.53
C ALA A 652 -15.29 5.20 -6.69
N PHE A 653 -16.01 5.23 -5.57
CA PHE A 653 -17.45 5.43 -5.56
C PHE A 653 -17.72 6.88 -5.99
N ILE A 654 -18.23 7.07 -7.22
CA ILE A 654 -18.67 8.39 -7.71
C ILE A 654 -20.14 8.54 -7.31
N THR A 655 -20.42 9.50 -6.43
CA THR A 655 -21.79 9.94 -6.13
C THR A 655 -22.25 10.90 -7.22
N ASP A 656 -23.27 10.52 -8.00
CA ASP A 656 -24.00 11.46 -8.86
C ASP A 656 -25.01 12.23 -7.99
N GLU A 657 -24.91 13.56 -7.95
CA GLU A 657 -25.90 14.42 -7.29
C GLU A 657 -27.26 14.47 -8.05
N ASP A 658 -27.33 13.91 -9.26
CA ASP A 658 -28.50 13.96 -10.15
C ASP A 658 -29.64 12.98 -9.78
N ASP A 659 -29.39 11.99 -8.92
CA ASP A 659 -30.42 11.06 -8.43
C ASP A 659 -31.49 11.75 -7.54
N LYS A 660 -31.28 13.02 -7.18
CA LYS A 660 -32.24 13.88 -6.46
C LYS A 660 -33.59 14.05 -7.16
N LYS A 661 -33.71 13.77 -8.47
CA LYS A 661 -34.98 13.96 -9.19
C LYS A 661 -35.91 12.75 -9.19
N ASN A 662 -35.43 11.54 -8.90
CA ASN A 662 -36.24 10.31 -8.97
C ASN A 662 -36.51 9.64 -7.62
N GLU A 663 -35.73 9.92 -6.56
CA GLU A 663 -35.97 9.33 -5.24
C GLU A 663 -36.97 10.11 -4.37
N ASN A 664 -37.26 11.37 -4.72
CA ASN A 664 -38.22 12.20 -3.98
C ASN A 664 -39.65 11.65 -3.98
N SER A 665 -40.00 10.67 -4.83
CA SER A 665 -41.35 10.10 -4.89
C SER A 665 -41.56 8.82 -4.09
N ILE A 666 -40.50 8.21 -3.53
CA ILE A 666 -40.61 6.93 -2.79
C ILE A 666 -40.27 7.10 -1.30
N SER A 667 -39.46 8.10 -0.93
CA SER A 667 -39.09 8.33 0.47
C SER A 667 -40.20 9.01 1.31
N GLU A 668 -41.18 9.67 0.70
CA GLU A 668 -42.24 10.42 1.40
C GLU A 668 -43.14 9.53 2.29
N HIS A 669 -43.29 8.24 2.01
CA HIS A 669 -44.21 7.38 2.79
C HIS A 669 -43.61 6.69 4.02
N VAL A 670 -42.29 6.75 4.24
CA VAL A 670 -41.66 6.17 5.44
C VAL A 670 -41.17 7.26 6.41
N THR A 671 -41.03 8.51 5.95
CA THR A 671 -40.59 9.64 6.80
C THR A 671 -41.71 10.22 7.67
N GLU A 672 -42.98 10.14 7.26
CA GLU A 672 -44.10 10.72 8.03
C GLU A 672 -44.28 10.13 9.44
N GLY A 673 -43.92 8.85 9.65
CA GLY A 673 -44.04 8.20 10.95
C GLY A 673 -42.96 8.60 11.98
N ILE A 674 -41.79 9.00 11.50
CA ILE A 674 -40.64 9.39 12.34
C ILE A 674 -40.65 10.91 12.56
N ASP A 675 -41.06 11.70 11.56
CA ASP A 675 -41.19 13.16 11.68
C ASP A 675 -42.30 13.59 12.65
N MET A 676 -43.39 12.81 12.76
CA MET A 676 -44.44 13.04 13.77
C MET A 676 -43.95 12.84 15.22
N ALA A 677 -43.06 11.86 15.46
CA ALA A 677 -42.45 11.65 16.77
C ALA A 677 -41.41 12.75 17.11
N LEU A 678 -40.65 13.21 16.11
CA LEU A 678 -39.71 14.33 16.23
C LEU A 678 -40.41 15.67 16.48
N MET A 679 -41.57 15.91 15.86
CA MET A 679 -42.38 17.13 16.09
C MET A 679 -43.00 17.16 17.50
N GLN A 680 -43.45 16.01 18.04
CA GLN A 680 -44.01 15.97 19.39
C GLN A 680 -42.95 16.22 20.48
N VAL A 681 -41.70 15.84 20.26
CA VAL A 681 -40.59 16.16 21.18
C VAL A 681 -40.12 17.61 21.01
N ARG A 682 -40.11 18.16 19.80
CA ARG A 682 -39.74 19.57 19.54
C ARG A 682 -40.73 20.58 20.11
N ASN A 683 -42.04 20.29 20.11
CA ASN A 683 -43.06 21.24 20.57
C ASN A 683 -43.15 21.36 22.10
N ALA A 684 -42.47 20.51 22.87
CA ALA A 684 -42.44 20.60 24.32
C ALA A 684 -41.31 21.49 24.89
N SER A 685 -40.38 21.98 24.04
CA SER A 685 -39.24 22.80 24.48
C SER A 685 -39.01 24.01 23.57
N HIS A 686 -39.96 24.94 23.56
CA HIS A 686 -39.71 26.30 23.06
C HIS A 686 -38.97 27.14 24.11
N GLN A 687 -37.64 27.01 24.11
CA GLN A 687 -36.71 28.07 24.51
C GLN A 687 -35.48 27.95 23.60
N GLU A 688 -35.08 29.06 22.99
CA GLU A 688 -33.92 29.17 22.09
C GLU A 688 -32.67 28.54 22.72
N HIS A 689 -32.28 27.36 22.26
CA HIS A 689 -31.00 26.76 22.61
C HIS A 689 -30.27 26.34 21.34
N ARG A 690 -29.02 26.80 21.22
CA ARG A 690 -28.02 26.37 20.24
C ARG A 690 -28.04 24.84 20.12
N SER A 691 -28.01 24.32 18.89
CA SER A 691 -27.98 22.89 18.56
C SER A 691 -26.95 22.14 19.40
N GLY A 692 -27.41 21.48 20.48
CA GLY A 692 -26.62 20.59 21.31
C GLY A 692 -26.97 19.14 20.98
N MET A 693 -25.98 18.25 21.03
CA MET A 693 -26.21 16.81 20.83
C MET A 693 -27.10 16.21 21.93
N VAL A 694 -27.85 15.16 21.61
CA VAL A 694 -28.81 14.50 22.52
C VAL A 694 -28.16 13.89 23.76
N LEU A 695 -26.89 13.48 23.69
CA LEU A 695 -26.14 12.97 24.83
C LEU A 695 -25.29 14.08 25.46
N PRO A 696 -25.49 14.40 26.76
CA PRO A 696 -24.66 15.38 27.44
C PRO A 696 -23.24 14.84 27.63
N PHE A 697 -22.26 15.75 27.60
CA PHE A 697 -20.89 15.49 28.02
C PHE A 697 -20.40 16.66 28.88
N GLN A 698 -19.41 16.41 29.73
CA GLN A 698 -18.76 17.47 30.52
C GLN A 698 -17.53 17.99 29.76
N PRO A 699 -17.43 19.28 29.44
CA PRO A 699 -16.20 19.87 28.89
C PRO A 699 -15.05 19.75 29.91
N LEU A 700 -13.88 19.24 29.50
CA LEU A 700 -12.73 19.02 30.38
C LEU A 700 -11.46 19.63 29.79
N SER A 701 -10.70 20.35 30.60
CA SER A 701 -9.35 20.82 30.26
C SER A 701 -8.29 19.76 30.56
N LEU A 702 -7.16 19.84 29.86
CA LEU A 702 -5.97 19.04 30.12
C LEU A 702 -4.78 19.99 30.29
N ALA A 703 -4.04 19.89 31.39
CA ALA A 703 -2.82 20.64 31.61
C ALA A 703 -1.66 19.69 31.93
N PHE A 704 -0.47 20.05 31.49
CA PHE A 704 0.74 19.27 31.72
C PHE A 704 1.92 20.20 31.97
N ASN A 705 2.75 19.85 32.96
CA ASN A 705 3.87 20.67 33.38
C ASN A 705 5.12 19.82 33.58
N HIS A 706 6.22 20.31 33.04
CA HIS A 706 7.56 19.73 33.12
C HIS A 706 7.57 18.25 32.72
N VAL A 707 6.93 17.91 31.59
CA VAL A 707 6.83 16.52 31.12
C VAL A 707 8.10 16.10 30.40
N ASP A 708 8.80 15.13 30.97
CA ASP A 708 9.95 14.47 30.37
C ASP A 708 9.61 13.03 29.98
N TYR A 709 10.19 12.56 28.87
CA TYR A 709 10.02 11.18 28.42
C TYR A 709 11.32 10.56 27.98
N TYR A 710 11.65 9.41 28.57
CA TYR A 710 12.87 8.65 28.31
C TYR A 710 12.56 7.27 27.75
N VAL A 711 13.40 6.80 26.84
CA VAL A 711 13.38 5.41 26.33
C VAL A 711 14.74 4.76 26.53
N ASP A 712 14.78 3.44 26.59
CA ASP A 712 16.05 2.73 26.63
C ASP A 712 16.87 3.00 25.36
N MET A 713 18.18 3.17 25.52
CA MET A 713 19.05 3.53 24.40
C MET A 713 19.05 2.43 23.31
N PRO A 714 18.71 2.76 22.04
CA PRO A 714 18.64 1.78 20.96
C PRO A 714 19.97 1.07 20.72
N ALA A 715 19.93 -0.22 20.40
CA ALA A 715 21.14 -1.04 20.17
C ALA A 715 22.04 -0.48 19.04
N GLU A 716 21.43 0.12 18.03
CA GLU A 716 22.11 0.78 16.90
C GLU A 716 22.97 1.96 17.38
N MET A 717 22.43 2.79 18.29
CA MET A 717 23.14 3.95 18.85
C MET A 717 24.22 3.54 19.86
N LYS A 718 23.98 2.49 20.65
CA LYS A 718 25.02 1.88 21.50
C LYS A 718 26.20 1.39 20.66
N SER A 719 25.94 0.80 19.49
CA SER A 719 27.01 0.35 18.58
C SER A 719 27.81 1.49 17.93
N GLN A 720 27.25 2.71 17.92
CA GLN A 720 27.92 3.94 17.45
C GLN A 720 28.71 4.65 18.56
N GLY A 721 28.80 4.08 19.78
CA GLY A 721 29.65 4.56 20.87
C GLY A 721 28.98 5.51 21.86
N ILE A 722 27.65 5.62 21.87
CA ILE A 722 26.91 6.40 22.87
C ILE A 722 26.76 5.57 24.16
N ASN A 723 27.39 6.02 25.24
CA ASN A 723 27.48 5.31 26.53
C ASN A 723 26.31 5.57 27.50
N GLU A 724 25.33 6.39 27.12
CA GLU A 724 24.15 6.63 27.94
C GLU A 724 23.18 5.45 27.90
N ASP A 725 22.53 5.16 29.03
CA ASP A 725 21.58 4.05 29.15
C ASP A 725 20.16 4.41 28.67
N ARG A 726 19.80 5.69 28.70
CA ARG A 726 18.48 6.20 28.32
C ARG A 726 18.61 7.36 27.35
N LEU A 727 17.75 7.38 26.34
CA LEU A 727 17.59 8.48 25.40
C LEU A 727 16.38 9.32 25.82
N GLN A 728 16.59 10.61 26.09
CA GLN A 728 15.51 11.55 26.35
C GLN A 728 14.90 12.04 25.04
N LEU A 729 13.57 11.95 24.91
CA LEU A 729 12.84 12.33 23.69
C LEU A 729 11.99 13.58 23.88
N LEU A 730 11.51 13.85 25.10
CA LEU A 730 10.81 15.07 25.49
C LEU A 730 11.57 15.72 26.63
N HIS A 731 11.77 17.02 26.52
CA HIS A 731 12.54 17.80 27.48
C HIS A 731 11.67 18.96 27.97
N ASP A 732 11.29 18.90 29.24
CA ASP A 732 10.58 19.95 29.94
C ASP A 732 9.32 20.48 29.22
N ALA A 733 8.52 19.57 28.65
CA ALA A 733 7.36 19.97 27.86
C ALA A 733 6.21 20.43 28.77
N SER A 734 5.76 21.68 28.58
CA SER A 734 4.70 22.30 29.40
C SER A 734 3.65 23.00 28.53
N GLY A 735 2.36 22.81 28.83
CA GLY A 735 1.25 23.39 28.09
C GLY A 735 -0.13 23.02 28.64
N ALA A 736 -1.17 23.60 28.06
CA ALA A 736 -2.55 23.28 28.41
C ALA A 736 -3.48 23.33 27.19
N PHE A 737 -4.56 22.55 27.26
CA PHE A 737 -5.61 22.46 26.26
C PHE A 737 -6.98 22.71 26.91
N ARG A 738 -7.77 23.58 26.30
CA ARG A 738 -9.00 24.12 26.89
C ARG A 738 -10.24 23.70 26.09
N PRO A 739 -11.41 23.57 26.75
CA PRO A 739 -12.64 23.25 26.04
C PRO A 739 -13.08 24.35 25.09
N GLY A 740 -13.60 23.96 23.92
CA GLY A 740 -14.06 24.89 22.88
C GLY A 740 -12.94 25.56 22.08
N ILE A 741 -11.68 25.16 22.32
CA ILE A 741 -10.50 25.67 21.64
C ILE A 741 -9.89 24.55 20.79
N LEU A 742 -9.60 24.87 19.53
CA LEU A 742 -8.89 23.99 18.62
C LEU A 742 -7.39 24.33 18.65
N THR A 743 -6.60 23.43 19.26
CA THR A 743 -5.15 23.62 19.41
C THR A 743 -4.37 22.80 18.38
N ALA A 744 -3.50 23.46 17.62
CA ALA A 744 -2.54 22.81 16.73
C ALA A 744 -1.26 22.44 17.48
N LEU A 745 -0.81 21.19 17.34
CA LEU A 745 0.51 20.73 17.75
C LEU A 745 1.41 20.61 16.52
N MET A 746 2.37 21.53 16.36
CA MET A 746 3.25 21.60 15.20
C MET A 746 4.72 21.60 15.57
N GLY A 747 5.58 21.45 14.57
CA GLY A 747 7.02 21.34 14.72
C GLY A 747 7.64 20.54 13.59
N VAL A 748 8.94 20.65 13.39
CA VAL A 748 9.67 19.89 12.36
C VAL A 748 9.54 18.36 12.58
N SER A 749 9.78 17.57 11.54
CA SER A 749 9.78 16.11 11.68
C SER A 749 10.85 15.66 12.69
N GLY A 750 10.49 14.75 13.59
CA GLY A 750 11.35 14.36 14.72
C GLY A 750 11.37 15.32 15.92
N ALA A 751 10.51 16.35 15.95
CA ALA A 751 10.36 17.24 17.12
C ALA A 751 9.68 16.61 18.35
N GLY A 752 9.16 15.39 18.26
CA GLY A 752 8.49 14.72 19.37
C GLY A 752 6.98 14.98 19.49
N LYS A 753 6.33 15.56 18.48
CA LYS A 753 4.87 15.84 18.45
C LYS A 753 3.99 14.62 18.80
N THR A 754 4.12 13.55 18.02
CA THR A 754 3.37 12.30 18.24
C THR A 754 3.79 11.65 19.56
N THR A 755 5.07 11.78 19.96
CA THR A 755 5.53 11.30 21.27
C THR A 755 4.83 12.01 22.42
N LEU A 756 4.75 13.35 22.39
CA LEU A 756 4.03 14.15 23.38
C LEU A 756 2.55 13.80 23.38
N MET A 757 1.92 13.75 22.21
CA MET A 757 0.50 13.39 22.08
C MET A 757 0.22 11.98 22.65
N ASP A 758 1.07 10.99 22.37
CA ASP A 758 0.93 9.63 22.90
C ASP A 758 1.14 9.55 24.41
N VAL A 759 2.07 10.33 24.97
CA VAL A 759 2.29 10.43 26.42
C VAL A 759 1.05 11.05 27.09
N LEU A 760 0.53 12.15 26.54
CA LEU A 760 -0.67 12.82 27.06
C LEU A 760 -1.94 11.97 26.89
N ALA A 761 -2.06 11.19 25.82
CA ALA A 761 -3.14 10.22 25.65
C ALA A 761 -2.95 8.96 26.52
N GLY A 762 -1.74 8.70 27.02
CA GLY A 762 -1.38 7.51 27.80
C GLY A 762 -1.30 6.23 26.96
N ARG A 763 -0.85 6.35 25.72
CA ARG A 763 -0.64 5.24 24.77
C ARG A 763 0.79 4.68 24.81
N LYS A 764 1.76 5.41 25.35
CA LYS A 764 3.11 4.88 25.59
C LYS A 764 3.09 3.91 26.77
N THR A 765 3.26 2.62 26.47
CA THR A 765 3.35 1.54 27.48
C THR A 765 4.78 1.22 27.90
N GLY A 766 5.78 1.71 27.16
CA GLY A 766 7.21 1.62 27.50
C GLY A 766 7.85 2.99 27.67
N GLY A 767 9.04 3.02 28.27
CA GLY A 767 9.74 4.25 28.64
C GLY A 767 9.35 4.79 30.02
N TYR A 768 9.99 5.88 30.42
CA TYR A 768 9.81 6.54 31.71
C TYR A 768 9.23 7.93 31.48
N ILE A 769 8.10 8.24 32.12
CA ILE A 769 7.43 9.55 32.05
C ILE A 769 7.64 10.23 33.40
N GLU A 770 8.20 11.44 33.38
CA GLU A 770 8.33 12.32 34.54
C GLU A 770 7.51 13.60 34.32
N GLY A 771 7.30 14.39 35.38
CA GLY A 771 6.44 15.58 35.36
C GLY A 771 5.02 15.34 35.85
N SER A 772 4.13 16.28 35.54
CA SER A 772 2.73 16.27 36.02
C SER A 772 1.74 16.44 34.87
N ILE A 773 0.66 15.66 34.91
CA ILE A 773 -0.46 15.77 33.95
C ILE A 773 -1.75 15.81 34.77
N SER A 774 -2.56 16.84 34.58
CA SER A 774 -3.82 17.08 35.27
C SER A 774 -4.99 17.20 34.27
N ILE A 775 -6.16 16.71 34.69
CA ILE A 775 -7.42 16.79 33.94
C ILE A 775 -8.39 17.62 34.79
N SER A 776 -8.69 18.84 34.35
CA SER A 776 -9.59 19.77 35.05
C SER A 776 -9.28 19.93 36.54
N GLY A 777 -8.00 20.07 36.87
CA GLY A 777 -7.48 20.25 38.22
C GLY A 777 -7.09 18.99 38.99
N TYR A 778 -7.44 17.79 38.48
CA TYR A 778 -7.13 16.53 39.16
C TYR A 778 -5.97 15.78 38.49
N PRO A 779 -5.09 15.09 39.22
CA PRO A 779 -4.05 14.25 38.62
C PRO A 779 -4.64 13.20 37.66
N LYS A 780 -4.04 13.06 36.49
CA LYS A 780 -4.52 12.14 35.45
C LYS A 780 -4.46 10.68 35.92
N ASN A 781 -5.62 10.04 35.99
CA ASN A 781 -5.74 8.59 36.12
C ASN A 781 -6.07 7.95 34.76
N GLN A 782 -5.17 7.09 34.25
CA GLN A 782 -5.31 6.52 32.91
C GLN A 782 -6.60 5.71 32.71
N THR A 783 -7.10 5.05 33.75
CA THR A 783 -8.27 4.17 33.63
C THR A 783 -9.58 4.94 33.43
N THR A 784 -9.74 6.08 34.11
CA THR A 784 -10.92 6.94 33.99
C THR A 784 -10.79 7.87 32.80
N PHE A 785 -9.57 8.37 32.52
CA PHE A 785 -9.27 9.21 31.36
C PHE A 785 -9.58 8.52 30.02
N ALA A 786 -9.29 7.22 29.89
CA ALA A 786 -9.58 6.46 28.68
C ALA A 786 -11.09 6.38 28.33
N ARG A 787 -11.99 6.69 29.28
CA ARG A 787 -13.45 6.73 29.03
C ARG A 787 -13.96 8.08 28.52
N VAL A 788 -13.18 9.15 28.72
CA VAL A 788 -13.56 10.52 28.35
C VAL A 788 -12.65 11.11 27.27
N SER A 789 -11.67 10.34 26.81
CA SER A 789 -10.76 10.71 25.72
C SER A 789 -11.04 9.87 24.47
N GLY A 790 -10.99 10.51 23.30
CA GLY A 790 -10.96 9.86 22.00
C GLY A 790 -9.59 10.08 21.34
N TYR A 791 -9.14 9.12 20.53
CA TYR A 791 -7.87 9.23 19.81
C TYR A 791 -8.04 8.77 18.37
N CYS A 792 -7.89 9.68 17.42
CA CYS A 792 -7.86 9.35 16.00
C CYS A 792 -6.41 9.10 15.58
N GLU A 793 -6.09 7.85 15.22
CA GLU A 793 -4.76 7.48 14.75
C GLU A 793 -4.48 8.01 13.33
N GLN A 794 -3.20 8.16 12.99
CA GLN A 794 -2.77 8.56 11.65
C GLN A 794 -3.24 7.57 10.56
N ASN A 795 -3.27 6.27 10.87
CA ASN A 795 -3.75 5.23 9.96
C ASN A 795 -5.23 4.91 10.21
N ASP A 796 -6.04 4.98 9.16
CA ASP A 796 -7.47 4.70 9.26
C ASP A 796 -7.79 3.20 9.23
N ILE A 797 -7.82 2.57 10.39
CA ILE A 797 -8.06 1.13 10.54
C ILE A 797 -9.55 0.87 10.76
N HIS A 798 -10.18 0.27 9.75
CA HIS A 798 -11.60 -0.12 9.81
C HIS A 798 -11.81 -1.50 9.20
N SER A 799 -12.88 -2.18 9.61
CA SER A 799 -13.27 -3.45 8.98
C SER A 799 -13.80 -3.18 7.57
N PRO A 800 -13.28 -3.84 6.52
CA PRO A 800 -13.64 -3.51 5.14
C PRO A 800 -15.04 -3.99 4.73
N CYS A 801 -15.60 -4.98 5.44
CA CYS A 801 -16.84 -5.66 5.06
C CYS A 801 -18.10 -5.11 5.74
N VAL A 802 -17.99 -4.01 6.48
CA VAL A 802 -19.12 -3.36 7.17
C VAL A 802 -19.44 -2.02 6.51
N THR A 803 -20.64 -1.53 6.71
CA THR A 803 -21.07 -0.19 6.27
C THR A 803 -20.61 0.90 7.23
N VAL A 804 -20.65 2.17 6.78
CA VAL A 804 -20.42 3.35 7.62
C VAL A 804 -21.35 3.32 8.85
N TYR A 805 -22.64 3.10 8.63
CA TYR A 805 -23.62 3.06 9.72
C TYR A 805 -23.37 1.93 10.71
N GLU A 806 -23.09 0.71 10.24
CA GLU A 806 -22.78 -0.43 11.10
C GLU A 806 -21.52 -0.20 11.93
N SER A 807 -20.49 0.44 11.35
CA SER A 807 -19.26 0.78 12.06
C SER A 807 -19.52 1.73 13.23
N LEU A 808 -20.31 2.77 13.01
CA LEU A 808 -20.70 3.72 14.05
C LEU A 808 -21.59 3.07 15.11
N LEU A 809 -22.60 2.29 14.69
CA LEU A 809 -23.51 1.62 15.62
C LEU A 809 -22.78 0.61 16.51
N PHE A 810 -21.83 -0.14 15.93
CA PHE A 810 -21.00 -1.10 16.67
C PHE A 810 -20.13 -0.39 17.71
N SER A 811 -19.47 0.72 17.32
CA SER A 811 -18.68 1.54 18.25
C SER A 811 -19.53 2.14 19.37
N ALA A 812 -20.71 2.66 19.04
CA ALA A 812 -21.69 3.19 20.01
C ALA A 812 -22.07 2.15 21.04
N TRP A 813 -22.32 0.91 20.59
CA TRP A 813 -22.75 -0.17 21.46
C TRP A 813 -21.68 -0.55 22.49
N LEU A 814 -20.42 -0.59 22.08
CA LEU A 814 -19.31 -0.96 22.97
C LEU A 814 -18.91 0.16 23.94
N ARG A 815 -19.00 1.42 23.52
CA ARG A 815 -18.42 2.55 24.26
C ARG A 815 -19.43 3.39 25.04
N LEU A 816 -20.69 3.43 24.65
CA LEU A 816 -21.72 4.14 25.42
C LEU A 816 -22.18 3.31 26.63
N PRO A 817 -22.50 3.97 27.76
CA PRO A 817 -22.96 3.29 28.96
C PRO A 817 -24.32 2.59 28.77
N SER A 818 -24.57 1.54 29.55
CA SER A 818 -25.76 0.68 29.46
C SER A 818 -27.09 1.39 29.73
N ASN A 819 -27.07 2.55 30.40
CA ASN A 819 -28.24 3.40 30.62
C ASN A 819 -28.72 4.13 29.34
N VAL A 820 -27.94 4.10 28.25
CA VAL A 820 -28.35 4.64 26.95
C VAL A 820 -29.15 3.59 26.18
N ASN A 821 -30.46 3.82 26.09
CA ASN A 821 -31.41 2.99 25.35
C ASN A 821 -31.12 2.98 23.83
N ALA A 822 -31.54 1.90 23.17
CA ALA A 822 -31.24 1.65 21.76
C ALA A 822 -31.74 2.76 20.82
N GLU A 823 -32.90 3.37 21.11
CA GLU A 823 -33.43 4.49 20.33
C GLU A 823 -32.57 5.74 20.45
N LYS A 824 -32.23 6.17 21.68
CA LYS A 824 -31.32 7.31 21.90
C LYS A 824 -29.94 7.08 21.27
N ARG A 825 -29.44 5.84 21.32
CA ARG A 825 -28.19 5.46 20.66
C ARG A 825 -28.27 5.68 19.14
N LYS A 826 -29.35 5.24 18.50
CA LYS A 826 -29.55 5.43 17.06
C LYS A 826 -29.64 6.91 16.70
N ILE A 827 -30.42 7.69 17.46
CA ILE A 827 -30.53 9.15 17.26
C ILE A 827 -29.16 9.81 17.37
N PHE A 828 -28.37 9.47 18.40
CA PHE A 828 -27.03 10.00 18.59
C PHE A 828 -26.08 9.65 17.44
N VAL A 829 -26.15 8.41 16.91
CA VAL A 829 -25.36 8.01 15.74
C VAL A 829 -25.74 8.82 14.49
N GLU A 830 -27.04 9.12 14.29
CA GLU A 830 -27.49 9.98 13.19
C GLU A 830 -26.97 11.42 13.34
N GLU A 831 -27.00 11.98 14.56
CA GLU A 831 -26.44 13.32 14.84
C GLU A 831 -24.95 13.39 14.56
N VAL A 832 -24.18 12.37 14.97
CA VAL A 832 -22.74 12.32 14.67
C VAL A 832 -22.50 12.20 13.16
N MET A 833 -23.27 11.37 12.45
CA MET A 833 -23.16 11.28 10.98
C MET A 833 -23.47 12.59 10.27
N GLU A 834 -24.38 13.40 10.82
CA GLU A 834 -24.71 14.72 10.31
C GLU A 834 -23.57 15.73 10.59
N LEU A 835 -23.03 15.73 11.82
CA LEU A 835 -21.91 16.58 12.24
C LEU A 835 -20.67 16.39 11.36
N VAL A 836 -20.38 15.15 10.97
CA VAL A 836 -19.25 14.79 10.10
C VAL A 836 -19.62 14.65 8.62
N GLU A 837 -20.84 15.02 8.22
CA GLU A 837 -21.32 14.99 6.83
C GLU A 837 -21.24 13.62 6.12
N LEU A 838 -21.40 12.50 6.84
CA LEU A 838 -21.35 11.14 6.29
C LEU A 838 -22.72 10.56 5.89
N LYS A 839 -23.82 11.30 6.13
CA LYS A 839 -25.19 10.83 5.88
C LYS A 839 -25.44 10.31 4.46
N VAL A 840 -24.80 10.92 3.46
CA VAL A 840 -24.92 10.54 2.04
C VAL A 840 -24.36 9.14 1.75
N ILE A 841 -23.36 8.69 2.53
CA ILE A 841 -22.64 7.43 2.32
C ILE A 841 -22.90 6.42 3.46
N ARG A 842 -24.02 6.60 4.17
CA ARG A 842 -24.45 5.77 5.31
C ARG A 842 -24.31 4.27 5.06
N ASP A 843 -24.81 3.81 3.91
CA ASP A 843 -24.88 2.38 3.57
C ASP A 843 -23.74 1.93 2.65
N ALA A 844 -22.74 2.81 2.42
CA ALA A 844 -21.55 2.45 1.67
C ALA A 844 -20.66 1.51 2.49
N LEU A 845 -20.15 0.46 1.85
CA LEU A 845 -19.14 -0.41 2.43
C LEU A 845 -17.84 0.36 2.64
N VAL A 846 -17.21 0.12 3.79
CA VAL A 846 -15.94 0.76 4.15
C VAL A 846 -14.83 0.39 3.16
N GLY A 847 -14.72 -0.88 2.78
CA GLY A 847 -13.73 -1.39 1.84
C GLY A 847 -12.28 -1.32 2.33
N LEU A 848 -11.37 -1.89 1.54
CA LEU A 848 -9.93 -1.95 1.81
C LEU A 848 -9.26 -0.62 1.41
N PRO A 849 -8.42 -0.03 2.29
CA PRO A 849 -7.71 1.22 2.00
C PRO A 849 -6.95 1.16 0.68
N GLY A 850 -7.18 2.16 -0.18
CA GLY A 850 -6.51 2.28 -1.49
C GLY A 850 -6.96 1.28 -2.56
N VAL A 851 -7.93 0.41 -2.27
CA VAL A 851 -8.43 -0.59 -3.22
C VAL A 851 -9.91 -0.35 -3.52
N ASP A 852 -10.79 -0.32 -2.52
CA ASP A 852 -12.23 -0.19 -2.73
C ASP A 852 -12.94 0.45 -1.52
N GLY A 853 -14.24 0.75 -1.70
CA GLY A 853 -15.10 1.35 -0.68
C GLY A 853 -14.91 2.85 -0.56
N LEU A 854 -14.67 3.34 0.66
CA LEU A 854 -14.57 4.76 0.98
C LEU A 854 -13.27 5.38 0.49
N SER A 855 -13.37 6.61 -0.03
CA SER A 855 -12.22 7.47 -0.30
C SER A 855 -11.43 7.78 0.98
N THR A 856 -10.19 8.24 0.85
CA THR A 856 -9.33 8.60 1.98
C THR A 856 -9.98 9.66 2.88
N GLU A 857 -10.55 10.71 2.27
CA GLU A 857 -11.30 11.77 2.94
C GLU A 857 -12.50 11.24 3.74
N GLN A 858 -13.34 10.42 3.11
CA GLN A 858 -14.50 9.83 3.76
C GLN A 858 -14.10 8.88 4.90
N ARG A 859 -13.00 8.15 4.73
CA ARG A 859 -12.46 7.24 5.73
C ARG A 859 -11.89 8.00 6.94
N LYS A 860 -11.20 9.13 6.73
CA LYS A 860 -10.75 10.04 7.79
C LYS A 860 -11.93 10.55 8.62
N ARG A 861 -12.99 11.01 7.94
CA ARG A 861 -14.24 11.40 8.61
C ARG A 861 -14.90 10.25 9.36
N LEU A 862 -14.87 9.03 8.82
CA LEU A 862 -15.35 7.84 9.53
C LEU A 862 -14.53 7.56 10.79
N THR A 863 -13.19 7.69 10.74
CA THR A 863 -12.31 7.56 11.92
C THR A 863 -12.72 8.56 13.01
N ILE A 864 -12.90 9.83 12.63
CA ILE A 864 -13.36 10.89 13.55
C ILE A 864 -14.74 10.53 14.12
N ALA A 865 -15.68 10.13 13.27
CA ALA A 865 -17.04 9.78 13.68
C ALA A 865 -17.08 8.58 14.63
N VAL A 866 -16.28 7.54 14.37
CA VAL A 866 -16.17 6.36 15.23
C VAL A 866 -15.75 6.78 16.63
N GLU A 867 -14.76 7.67 16.77
CA GLU A 867 -14.33 8.22 18.06
C GLU A 867 -15.38 9.13 18.72
N LEU A 868 -16.06 9.98 17.94
CA LEU A 868 -17.10 10.88 18.44
C LEU A 868 -18.31 10.16 19.02
N VAL A 869 -18.65 9.00 18.47
CA VAL A 869 -19.76 8.17 18.94
C VAL A 869 -19.52 7.62 20.37
N ALA A 870 -18.28 7.65 20.89
CA ALA A 870 -18.01 7.38 22.30
C ALA A 870 -18.43 8.52 23.24
N ASN A 871 -18.89 9.66 22.69
CA ASN A 871 -19.18 10.90 23.40
C ASN A 871 -18.00 11.43 24.26
N PRO A 872 -16.76 11.52 23.72
CA PRO A 872 -15.59 11.96 24.48
C PRO A 872 -15.64 13.46 24.78
N SER A 873 -14.95 13.88 25.85
CA SER A 873 -14.75 15.28 26.24
C SER A 873 -13.47 15.89 25.65
N ILE A 874 -12.42 15.06 25.53
CA ILE A 874 -11.11 15.43 24.98
C ILE A 874 -10.84 14.54 23.76
N ILE A 875 -10.42 15.12 22.64
CA ILE A 875 -10.11 14.36 21.43
C ILE A 875 -8.71 14.72 20.94
N PHE A 876 -7.89 13.70 20.77
CA PHE A 876 -6.61 13.80 20.08
C PHE A 876 -6.79 13.35 18.64
N MET A 877 -6.25 14.11 17.70
CA MET A 877 -6.26 13.75 16.27
C MET A 877 -4.85 13.79 15.72
N ASP A 878 -4.29 12.62 15.38
CA ASP A 878 -2.96 12.54 14.81
C ASP A 878 -3.02 12.72 13.28
N GLU A 879 -2.57 13.89 12.81
CA GLU A 879 -2.55 14.29 11.39
C GLU A 879 -3.85 14.03 10.62
N PRO A 880 -4.97 14.67 11.01
CA PRO A 880 -6.28 14.43 10.39
C PRO A 880 -6.34 14.83 8.91
N THR A 881 -5.43 15.70 8.44
CA THR A 881 -5.34 16.17 7.05
C THR A 881 -4.30 15.41 6.21
N SER A 882 -3.66 14.38 6.77
CA SER A 882 -2.63 13.61 6.06
C SER A 882 -3.19 12.88 4.84
N GLY A 883 -2.50 13.00 3.70
CA GLY A 883 -2.86 12.30 2.46
C GLY A 883 -4.12 12.84 1.75
N LEU A 884 -4.58 14.05 2.09
CA LEU A 884 -5.73 14.72 1.48
C LEU A 884 -5.27 15.90 0.60
N ASP A 885 -6.05 16.25 -0.42
CA ASP A 885 -5.89 17.56 -1.10
C ASP A 885 -6.50 18.70 -0.28
N ALA A 886 -6.27 19.92 -0.75
CA ALA A 886 -6.73 21.15 -0.10
C ALA A 886 -8.23 21.11 0.21
N ARG A 887 -9.04 20.64 -0.75
CA ARG A 887 -10.50 20.56 -0.61
C ARG A 887 -10.90 19.50 0.40
N ALA A 888 -10.38 18.28 0.27
CA ALA A 888 -10.65 17.18 1.20
C ALA A 888 -10.20 17.52 2.62
N ALA A 889 -9.02 18.14 2.76
CA ALA A 889 -8.50 18.63 4.04
C ALA A 889 -9.40 19.72 4.63
N ALA A 890 -9.89 20.67 3.82
CA ALA A 890 -10.83 21.69 4.26
C ALA A 890 -12.17 21.09 4.75
N ILE A 891 -12.69 20.05 4.07
CA ILE A 891 -13.90 19.33 4.50
C ILE A 891 -13.66 18.65 5.85
N VAL A 892 -12.54 17.92 6.01
CA VAL A 892 -12.18 17.30 7.29
C VAL A 892 -12.02 18.36 8.37
N MET A 893 -11.29 19.45 8.11
CA MET A 893 -11.10 20.53 9.09
C MET A 893 -12.41 21.23 9.46
N ARG A 894 -13.37 21.35 8.55
CA ARG A 894 -14.73 21.80 8.87
C ARG A 894 -15.40 20.85 9.86
N THR A 895 -15.30 19.54 9.67
CA THR A 895 -15.85 18.57 10.63
C THR A 895 -15.16 18.62 12.00
N VAL A 896 -13.84 18.88 12.02
CA VAL A 896 -13.08 19.10 13.26
C VAL A 896 -13.53 20.38 13.96
N ARG A 897 -13.72 21.48 13.22
CA ARG A 897 -14.23 22.75 13.75
C ARG A 897 -15.64 22.60 14.33
N ASN A 898 -16.55 21.96 13.58
CA ASN A 898 -17.90 21.63 14.06
C ASN A 898 -17.85 20.82 15.37
N THR A 899 -16.89 19.89 15.49
CA THR A 899 -16.68 19.12 16.72
C THR A 899 -16.24 19.99 17.88
N VAL A 900 -15.30 20.93 17.68
CA VAL A 900 -14.84 21.84 18.73
C VAL A 900 -15.97 22.77 19.17
N ASP A 901 -16.79 23.24 18.24
CA ASP A 901 -17.90 24.16 18.49
C ASP A 901 -19.01 23.55 19.38
N THR A 902 -19.03 22.23 19.51
CA THR A 902 -19.87 21.55 20.52
C THR A 902 -19.40 21.78 21.96
N GLY A 903 -18.20 22.34 22.18
CA GLY A 903 -17.58 22.59 23.49
C GLY A 903 -16.51 21.58 23.91
N ARG A 904 -16.05 20.72 22.99
CA ARG A 904 -14.99 19.71 23.27
C ARG A 904 -13.60 20.32 23.25
N THR A 905 -12.67 19.70 23.96
CA THR A 905 -11.24 20.01 23.86
C THR A 905 -10.64 19.19 22.73
N VAL A 906 -10.13 19.83 21.68
CA VAL A 906 -9.57 19.12 20.52
C VAL A 906 -8.15 19.56 20.26
N VAL A 907 -7.25 18.58 20.18
CA VAL A 907 -5.83 18.78 19.90
C VAL A 907 -5.49 17.97 18.68
N CYS A 908 -4.88 18.59 17.67
CA CYS A 908 -4.42 17.84 16.52
C CYS A 908 -2.97 18.13 16.17
N THR A 909 -2.22 17.09 15.79
CA THR A 909 -0.92 17.28 15.13
C THR A 909 -1.18 17.65 13.68
N ILE A 910 -0.45 18.66 13.18
CA ILE A 910 -0.45 18.98 11.74
C ILE A 910 0.98 19.22 11.29
N HIS A 911 1.33 18.63 10.15
CA HIS A 911 2.68 18.71 9.60
C HIS A 911 2.90 20.01 8.81
N GLN A 912 1.99 20.38 7.91
CA GLN A 912 2.12 21.60 7.10
C GLN A 912 0.79 22.02 6.41
N PRO A 913 -0.07 22.80 7.08
CA PRO A 913 -1.37 23.20 6.54
C PRO A 913 -1.26 24.35 5.53
N SER A 914 -2.28 24.51 4.68
CA SER A 914 -2.50 25.77 3.95
C SER A 914 -2.81 26.91 4.92
N ILE A 915 -2.68 28.15 4.43
CA ILE A 915 -2.96 29.37 5.21
C ILE A 915 -4.38 29.29 5.81
N ASP A 916 -5.38 28.96 5.01
CA ASP A 916 -6.78 28.85 5.44
C ASP A 916 -6.97 27.82 6.57
N ILE A 917 -6.31 26.65 6.47
CA ILE A 917 -6.39 25.61 7.50
C ILE A 917 -5.62 26.04 8.76
N PHE A 918 -4.46 26.67 8.60
CA PHE A 918 -3.65 27.14 9.72
C PHE A 918 -4.40 28.21 10.52
N GLU A 919 -5.06 29.13 9.84
CA GLU A 919 -5.84 30.21 10.47
C GLU A 919 -7.17 29.72 11.06
N ALA A 920 -7.60 28.48 10.80
CA ALA A 920 -8.74 27.85 11.46
C ALA A 920 -8.42 27.40 12.90
N PHE A 921 -7.14 27.38 13.29
CA PHE A 921 -6.70 27.07 14.65
C PHE A 921 -6.81 28.28 15.56
N ASP A 922 -7.23 28.03 16.81
CA ASP A 922 -7.31 29.08 17.83
C ASP A 922 -5.95 29.28 18.51
N GLU A 923 -5.25 28.17 18.77
CA GLU A 923 -3.97 28.12 19.50
C GLU A 923 -2.95 27.20 18.82
N LEU A 924 -1.67 27.47 19.07
CA LEU A 924 -0.54 26.71 18.57
C LEU A 924 0.38 26.33 19.73
N LEU A 925 0.75 25.05 19.79
CA LEU A 925 1.86 24.51 20.55
C LEU A 925 2.94 24.05 19.56
N LEU A 926 4.03 24.81 19.47
CA LEU A 926 5.13 24.57 18.54
C LEU A 926 6.32 23.94 19.27
N MET A 927 6.82 22.84 18.72
CA MET A 927 7.98 22.11 19.24
C MET A 927 9.15 22.14 18.27
N LYS A 928 10.37 22.27 18.80
CA LYS A 928 11.61 22.12 18.02
C LYS A 928 12.17 20.70 18.11
N ARG A 929 13.14 20.39 17.24
CA ARG A 929 13.86 19.11 17.29
C ARG A 929 14.54 18.95 18.65
N GLY A 930 14.35 17.79 19.28
CA GLY A 930 14.79 17.57 20.67
C GLY A 930 13.63 17.56 21.68
N GLY A 931 12.38 17.81 21.27
CA GLY A 931 11.25 17.62 22.18
C GLY A 931 11.01 18.76 23.16
N GLN A 932 11.47 19.97 22.82
CA GLN A 932 11.28 21.20 23.59
C GLN A 932 10.22 22.10 22.94
N VAL A 933 9.44 22.78 23.76
CA VAL A 933 8.44 23.77 23.31
C VAL A 933 9.14 25.10 23.03
N ILE A 934 8.80 25.75 21.92
CA ILE A 934 9.34 27.06 21.52
C ILE A 934 8.26 28.13 21.37
N TYR A 935 6.98 27.73 21.34
CA TYR A 935 5.85 28.64 21.34
C TYR A 935 4.60 27.91 21.85
N ALA A 936 3.84 28.52 22.75
CA ALA A 936 2.53 28.03 23.20
C ALA A 936 1.57 29.20 23.40
N GLY A 937 0.64 29.40 22.47
CA GLY A 937 -0.27 30.53 22.56
C GLY A 937 -1.20 30.72 21.37
N PRO A 938 -2.00 31.80 21.38
CA PRO A 938 -2.97 32.08 20.33
C PRO A 938 -2.30 32.63 19.06
N LEU A 939 -2.72 32.13 17.89
CA LEU A 939 -2.21 32.59 16.59
C LEU A 939 -2.52 34.08 16.33
N GLY A 940 -3.68 34.55 16.79
CA GLY A 940 -4.21 35.87 16.47
C GLY A 940 -4.81 35.95 15.06
N HIS A 941 -5.51 37.05 14.76
CA HIS A 941 -6.08 37.27 13.43
C HIS A 941 -4.97 37.25 12.37
N GLN A 942 -5.12 36.44 11.33
CA GLN A 942 -4.12 36.27 10.26
C GLN A 942 -2.71 35.87 10.76
N SER A 943 -2.65 35.13 11.87
CA SER A 943 -1.39 34.70 12.52
C SER A 943 -0.50 35.84 13.02
N GLN A 944 -1.04 37.05 13.21
CA GLN A 944 -0.25 38.24 13.56
C GLN A 944 0.57 38.06 14.85
N LYS A 945 0.01 37.46 15.92
CA LYS A 945 0.71 37.31 17.20
C LYS A 945 1.90 36.35 17.11
N LEU A 946 1.78 35.32 16.27
CA LEU A 946 2.86 34.39 16.00
C LEU A 946 4.00 35.07 15.23
N ILE A 947 3.65 35.83 14.19
CA ILE A 947 4.62 36.54 13.35
C ILE A 947 5.38 37.56 14.19
N GLU A 948 4.67 38.41 14.95
CA GLU A 948 5.26 39.40 15.85
C GLU A 948 6.22 38.78 16.88
N TYR A 949 5.89 37.59 17.41
CA TYR A 949 6.75 36.89 18.37
C TYR A 949 8.10 36.49 17.75
N PHE A 950 8.09 35.86 16.57
CA PHE A 950 9.31 35.40 15.92
C PHE A 950 10.10 36.54 15.28
N GLU A 951 9.44 37.57 14.74
CA GLU A 951 10.12 38.75 14.18
C GLU A 951 10.77 39.64 15.25
N ALA A 952 10.30 39.58 16.51
CA ALA A 952 10.95 40.26 17.63
C ALA A 952 12.30 39.62 18.02
N ILE A 953 12.61 38.41 17.54
CA ILE A 953 13.86 37.70 17.83
C ILE A 953 14.95 38.18 16.86
N ALA A 954 16.04 38.72 17.41
CA ALA A 954 17.16 39.21 16.60
C ALA A 954 17.76 38.09 15.75
N GLY A 955 17.89 38.33 14.44
CA GLY A 955 18.48 37.37 13.49
C GLY A 955 17.46 36.53 12.72
N VAL A 956 16.19 36.52 13.11
CA VAL A 956 15.11 35.86 12.35
C VAL A 956 14.76 36.69 11.12
N GLN A 957 14.61 36.03 9.96
CA GLN A 957 14.20 36.68 8.72
C GLN A 957 12.69 37.00 8.75
N GLN A 958 12.34 38.25 8.43
CA GLN A 958 10.95 38.68 8.29
C GLN A 958 10.18 37.86 7.24
N ILE A 959 8.89 37.66 7.49
CA ILE A 959 8.03 36.92 6.56
C ILE A 959 7.83 37.75 5.27
N LYS A 960 7.86 37.09 4.11
CA LYS A 960 7.58 37.73 2.82
C LYS A 960 6.07 37.89 2.65
N ASP A 961 5.64 38.94 1.94
CA ASP A 961 4.23 39.13 1.61
C ASP A 961 3.66 37.93 0.86
N GLY A 962 2.52 37.41 1.34
CA GLY A 962 1.83 36.25 0.77
C GLY A 962 2.43 34.88 1.12
N TYR A 963 3.54 34.84 1.87
CA TYR A 963 4.17 33.59 2.29
C TYR A 963 3.37 32.91 3.41
N ASN A 964 3.31 31.57 3.40
CA ASN A 964 2.52 30.83 4.39
C ASN A 964 3.19 30.90 5.78
N PRO A 965 2.54 31.47 6.81
CA PRO A 965 3.11 31.58 8.15
C PRO A 965 3.50 30.23 8.77
N ALA A 966 2.74 29.17 8.47
CA ALA A 966 3.02 27.83 8.98
C ALA A 966 4.29 27.23 8.37
N THR A 967 4.53 27.46 7.08
CA THR A 967 5.77 27.06 6.41
C THR A 967 6.95 27.86 6.93
N TRP A 968 6.81 29.18 7.00
CA TRP A 968 7.85 30.09 7.49
C TRP A 968 8.31 29.74 8.90
N MET A 969 7.39 29.54 9.85
CA MET A 969 7.76 29.20 11.23
C MET A 969 8.53 27.87 11.33
N LEU A 970 8.19 26.89 10.49
CA LEU A 970 8.86 25.59 10.47
C LEU A 970 10.26 25.70 9.85
N GLU A 971 10.46 26.56 8.85
CA GLU A 971 11.76 26.81 8.24
C GLU A 971 12.70 27.52 9.22
N ILE A 972 12.26 28.61 9.85
CA ILE A 972 13.09 29.39 10.79
C ILE A 972 13.44 28.59 12.05
N SER A 973 12.59 27.64 12.47
CA SER A 973 12.82 26.80 13.65
C SER A 973 13.73 25.58 13.40
N THR A 974 14.39 25.50 12.24
CA THR A 974 15.30 24.40 11.92
C THR A 974 16.62 24.50 12.68
N PRO A 975 17.24 23.37 13.05
CA PRO A 975 18.53 23.37 13.76
C PRO A 975 19.67 24.04 13.00
N SER A 976 19.63 24.02 11.67
CA SER A 976 20.63 24.67 10.81
C SER A 976 20.60 26.20 10.97
N ILE A 977 19.41 26.79 11.10
CA ILE A 977 19.24 28.23 11.29
C ILE A 977 19.58 28.62 12.73
N GLU A 978 19.15 27.84 13.72
CA GLU A 978 19.59 28.03 15.12
C GLU A 978 21.12 28.06 15.23
N ALA A 979 21.81 27.11 14.60
CA ALA A 979 23.28 27.04 14.60
C ALA A 979 23.95 28.19 13.84
N GLN A 980 23.37 28.63 12.72
CA GLN A 980 23.91 29.72 11.91
C GLN A 980 23.85 31.06 12.66
N HIS A 981 22.80 31.28 13.44
CA HIS A 981 22.59 32.52 14.18
C HIS A 981 23.04 32.46 15.64
N GLY A 982 23.40 31.27 16.15
CA GLY A 982 23.82 31.07 17.54
C GLY A 982 22.69 31.30 18.54
N ILE A 983 21.47 30.93 18.20
CA ILE A 983 20.24 31.18 18.97
C ILE A 983 19.62 29.86 19.42
N ASP A 984 19.11 29.79 20.65
CA ASP A 984 18.25 28.71 21.13
C ASP A 984 16.81 29.23 21.33
N PHE A 985 15.87 28.78 20.49
CA PHE A 985 14.47 29.20 20.60
C PHE A 985 13.78 28.71 21.88
N ALA A 986 14.21 27.60 22.46
CA ALA A 986 13.64 27.07 23.70
C ALA A 986 14.03 27.94 24.89
N GLU A 987 15.28 28.44 24.94
CA GLU A 987 15.72 29.37 25.98
C GLU A 987 15.03 30.73 25.87
N ILE A 988 14.86 31.24 24.64
CA ILE A 988 14.09 32.47 24.39
C ILE A 988 12.65 32.30 24.85
N TYR A 989 12.02 31.16 24.54
CA TYR A 989 10.67 30.86 24.97
C TYR A 989 10.56 30.82 26.49
N ALA A 990 11.43 30.09 27.19
CA ALA A 990 11.43 30.01 28.65
C ALA A 990 11.56 31.38 29.35
N ASN A 991 12.31 32.31 28.74
CA ASN A 991 12.47 33.68 29.25
C ASN A 991 11.36 34.66 28.80
N SER A 992 10.45 34.24 27.92
CA SER A 992 9.43 35.10 27.34
C SER A 992 8.22 35.33 28.25
N THR A 993 7.47 36.40 27.98
CA THR A 993 6.17 36.66 28.63
C THR A 993 5.13 35.61 28.28
N LEU A 994 5.26 34.98 27.10
CA LEU A 994 4.38 33.91 26.63
C LEU A 994 4.48 32.67 27.54
N TYR A 995 5.70 32.28 27.90
CA TYR A 995 5.95 31.16 28.82
C TYR A 995 5.38 31.42 30.21
N ARG A 996 5.57 32.62 30.78
CA ARG A 996 5.00 32.98 32.09
C ARG A 996 3.48 32.89 32.09
N ARG A 997 2.83 33.42 31.05
CA ARG A 997 1.38 33.32 30.89
C ARG A 997 0.89 31.88 30.73
N ASN A 998 1.66 31.05 30.04
CA ASN A 998 1.35 29.62 29.90
C ASN A 998 1.49 28.90 31.25
N GLN A 999 2.51 29.22 32.05
CA GLN A 999 2.66 28.68 33.41
C GLN A 999 1.51 29.10 34.35
N GLU A 1000 1.10 30.37 34.32
CA GLU A 1000 -0.09 30.85 35.06
C GLU A 1000 -1.35 30.08 34.65
N LEU A 1001 -1.54 29.84 33.35
CA LEU A 1001 -2.68 29.07 32.83
C LEU A 1001 -2.62 27.59 33.26
N ILE A 1002 -1.44 26.97 33.25
CA ILE A 1002 -1.23 25.60 33.71
C ILE A 1002 -1.57 25.49 35.19
N GLU A 1003 -1.14 26.46 36.00
CA GLU A 1003 -1.44 26.50 37.44
C GLU A 1003 -2.95 26.64 37.67
N GLU A 1004 -3.62 27.58 36.98
CA GLU A 1004 -5.07 27.75 37.03
C GLU A 1004 -5.81 26.45 36.70
N LEU A 1005 -5.48 25.81 35.57
CA LEU A 1005 -6.15 24.59 35.10
C LEU A 1005 -5.76 23.33 35.88
N SER A 1006 -4.66 23.38 36.63
CA SER A 1006 -4.23 22.32 37.55
C SER A 1006 -4.86 22.46 38.94
N THR A 1007 -5.58 23.56 39.22
CA THR A 1007 -6.38 23.69 40.44
C THR A 1007 -7.85 23.30 40.19
N PRO A 1008 -8.43 22.38 40.99
CA PRO A 1008 -9.84 22.01 40.85
C PRO A 1008 -10.78 23.19 41.10
N ALA A 1009 -11.79 23.37 40.25
CA ALA A 1009 -12.83 24.37 40.49
C ALA A 1009 -13.64 24.03 41.77
N PRO A 1010 -14.10 25.03 42.54
CA PRO A 1010 -14.89 24.80 43.75
C PRO A 1010 -16.16 23.98 43.47
N GLY A 1011 -16.33 22.86 44.17
CA GLY A 1011 -17.48 21.96 43.97
C GLY A 1011 -17.37 20.98 42.80
N SER A 1012 -16.22 20.95 42.09
CA SER A 1012 -15.93 19.90 41.11
C SER A 1012 -15.58 18.57 41.78
N ASN A 1013 -15.74 17.47 41.04
CA ASN A 1013 -15.39 16.12 41.48
C ASN A 1013 -14.44 15.49 40.47
N ASP A 1014 -13.52 14.66 40.95
CA ASP A 1014 -12.65 13.85 40.10
C ASP A 1014 -13.47 12.82 39.29
N LEU A 1015 -12.96 12.44 38.11
CA LEU A 1015 -13.59 11.50 37.20
C LEU A 1015 -13.67 10.12 37.84
N ARG A 1016 -14.88 9.64 38.11
CA ARG A 1016 -15.13 8.30 38.67
C ARG A 1016 -16.14 7.54 37.85
N PHE A 1017 -15.79 6.29 37.55
CA PHE A 1017 -16.64 5.36 36.83
C PHE A 1017 -16.76 4.04 37.60
N PRO A 1018 -17.94 3.41 37.63
CA PRO A 1018 -18.16 2.17 38.41
C PRO A 1018 -17.37 0.98 37.86
N THR A 1019 -17.08 0.99 36.56
CA THR A 1019 -16.41 -0.10 35.84
C THR A 1019 -15.38 0.48 34.86
N LYS A 1020 -14.33 -0.32 34.60
CA LYS A 1020 -13.29 -0.01 33.60
C LYS A 1020 -13.87 0.11 32.18
N TYR A 1021 -14.81 -0.76 31.83
CA TYR A 1021 -15.50 -0.74 30.53
C TYR A 1021 -16.93 -0.23 30.68
N SER A 1022 -17.47 0.42 29.64
CA SER A 1022 -18.85 0.96 29.64
C SER A 1022 -19.92 -0.12 29.67
N GLN A 1023 -19.63 -1.31 29.12
CA GLN A 1023 -20.48 -2.50 29.13
C GLN A 1023 -19.91 -3.54 30.08
N SER A 1024 -20.77 -4.32 30.74
CA SER A 1024 -20.37 -5.52 31.47
C SER A 1024 -19.96 -6.63 30.49
N PHE A 1025 -19.08 -7.53 30.94
CA PHE A 1025 -18.75 -8.74 30.18
C PHE A 1025 -19.91 -9.76 30.20
N PHE A 1026 -20.77 -9.68 31.20
CA PHE A 1026 -21.93 -10.53 31.43
C PHE A 1026 -23.23 -9.86 30.98
#